data_AF-A0A2T2RWA1-F1
#
_entry.id   AF-A0A2T2RWA1-F1
#
_cell.length_a   1.000
_cell.length_b   1.000
_cell.length_c   1.000
_cell.angle_alpha   90.00
_cell.angle_beta   90.00
_cell.angle_gamma   90.00
#
_symmetry.space_group_name_H-M   'P 1'
#
loop_
_entity.id
_entity.type
_entity.pdbx_description
1 polymer ?
#
loop_
_entity_poly.entity_id
_entity_poly.type
_entity_poly.pdbx_seq_one_letter_code
_entity_poly.pdbx_strand_id
1 'polypeptide(L)'
;STGIPTSICFGFLHSLLSVMELQQPQLMAVAFDLELPTFRHEADHTYKADRVETPEDFLPDLKKLQQLLTALNLQVITSAGYEADDVLATLAHRGSEAGYQVKIVTGDRDLFQLVDSQKQVTVLYLDRNLIKGASTATTTEFGPEEVEKKLEIQPAQVVDYKALCGDKSDNIPGVKGIGEKSAVKLLREYGSLEGIYQNLDQIKGATQKKLAAGKEDAQHSRYLAQLKFDAPLELGLEACRLQGFDAAKLKPLLEKLEMKKFLRQVDHLQQQFGGKLIEETDSSAEWEEDEQLWFFSPEDTQKEQSRASTQTTPQIIDTPQKLTELVEQLQRYTDTPVAWDTETTALKPRQAKLVGIGCCWGESPRDVAYIPIGHTNGSNFASALETLRPLLESSNYPKVLQNAKFDRLVFWHQGVNLRGIVFDPMLASYVLHPERNHNLGELARRYYLPEIELKSYKDLEIPKGETIAELDIETTAAYCGMDAYVTFRLVPEIQAELAEIPALHKLFQDVEMPLESVLAEMEYWGIRIDTGYLEALSQQLEEKLQGIEQTAFQQAGEKFNLGSPKQLSELLFNQLDLDRRKSRKTKTGYSTDHATLEKLRGDHPVVDAVLEYRTLAKLKSTYVDALPGLVDAETQRIYTDFNQAVTTTGRL
;
A
#
# COMPACT_ATOMS: atom_id res chain seq x y z
N SER A 1 26.38 -6.58 7.54
CA SER A 1 25.70 -7.74 6.96
C SER A 1 26.43 -9.01 7.35
N THR A 2 25.91 -9.68 8.36
CA THR A 2 26.32 -11.00 8.84
C THR A 2 25.99 -12.16 7.88
N GLY A 3 25.44 -11.85 6.69
CA GLY A 3 25.04 -12.85 5.67
C GLY A 3 23.79 -13.65 6.06
N ILE A 4 23.09 -13.25 7.13
CA ILE A 4 21.92 -13.94 7.66
C ILE A 4 20.68 -13.49 6.85
N PRO A 5 19.90 -14.39 6.24
CA PRO A 5 18.60 -14.05 5.65
C PRO A 5 17.65 -13.57 6.75
N THR A 6 17.00 -12.42 6.55
CA THR A 6 16.08 -11.77 7.50
C THR A 6 14.80 -11.26 6.84
N SER A 7 14.64 -11.46 5.53
CA SER A 7 13.50 -10.93 4.76
C SER A 7 12.16 -11.46 5.26
N ILE A 8 12.09 -12.73 5.69
CA ILE A 8 10.84 -13.33 6.17
C ILE A 8 10.52 -12.82 7.56
N CYS A 9 11.51 -12.79 8.46
CA CYS A 9 11.32 -12.23 9.79
C CYS A 9 10.84 -10.77 9.72
N PHE A 10 11.44 -9.95 8.85
CA PHE A 10 11.07 -8.55 8.69
C PHE A 10 9.64 -8.40 8.15
N GLY A 11 9.31 -9.11 7.06
CA GLY A 11 7.98 -9.04 6.45
C GLY A 11 6.88 -9.55 7.39
N PHE A 12 7.14 -10.63 8.13
CA PHE A 12 6.20 -11.17 9.11
C PHE A 12 5.97 -10.20 10.25
N LEU A 13 7.04 -9.68 10.89
CA LEU A 13 6.91 -8.71 11.97
C LEU A 13 6.19 -7.45 11.53
N HIS A 14 6.51 -6.92 10.35
CA HIS A 14 5.83 -5.76 9.81
C HIS A 14 4.32 -6.02 9.68
N SER A 15 3.93 -7.15 9.09
CA SER A 15 2.51 -7.52 8.94
C SER A 15 1.83 -7.73 10.29
N LEU A 16 2.53 -8.34 11.25
CA LEU A 16 2.01 -8.60 12.59
C LEU A 16 1.70 -7.28 13.31
N LEU A 17 2.63 -6.33 13.27
CA LEU A 17 2.46 -5.02 13.92
C LEU A 17 1.33 -4.21 13.29
N SER A 18 1.21 -4.21 11.95
CA SER A 18 0.08 -3.56 11.28
C SER A 18 -1.26 -4.15 11.71
N VAL A 19 -1.36 -5.47 11.87
CA VAL A 19 -2.58 -6.12 12.37
C VAL A 19 -2.84 -5.75 13.83
N MET A 20 -1.82 -5.74 14.68
CA MET A 20 -1.95 -5.36 16.09
C MET A 20 -2.40 -3.92 16.25
N GLU A 21 -1.86 -3.01 15.46
CA GLU A 21 -2.22 -1.59 15.49
C GLU A 21 -3.70 -1.38 15.13
N LEU A 22 -4.17 -2.06 14.07
CA LEU A 22 -5.55 -1.95 13.60
C LEU A 22 -6.56 -2.67 14.50
N GLN A 23 -6.21 -3.85 15.03
CA GLN A 23 -7.17 -4.73 15.72
C GLN A 23 -7.07 -4.70 17.24
N GLN A 24 -5.98 -4.19 17.80
CA GLN A 24 -5.73 -4.06 19.25
C GLN A 24 -6.09 -5.34 20.05
N PRO A 25 -5.54 -6.52 19.69
CA PRO A 25 -5.94 -7.79 20.29
C PRO A 25 -5.50 -7.89 21.76
N GLN A 26 -6.28 -8.63 22.57
CA GLN A 26 -5.92 -8.94 23.96
C GLN A 26 -5.14 -10.27 24.07
N LEU A 27 -5.47 -11.23 23.21
CA LEU A 27 -4.86 -12.55 23.13
C LEU A 27 -4.30 -12.74 21.72
N MET A 28 -3.15 -13.38 21.60
CA MET A 28 -2.51 -13.69 20.34
C MET A 28 -1.76 -15.02 20.39
N ALA A 29 -1.93 -15.82 19.35
CA ALA A 29 -1.19 -17.07 19.14
C ALA A 29 -0.81 -17.19 17.67
N VAL A 30 0.30 -17.88 17.40
CA VAL A 30 0.80 -18.14 16.05
C VAL A 30 0.95 -19.65 15.87
N ALA A 31 0.38 -20.20 14.81
CA ALA A 31 0.49 -21.62 14.49
C ALA A 31 1.53 -21.87 13.38
N PHE A 32 2.29 -22.96 13.48
CA PHE A 32 3.17 -23.45 12.41
C PHE A 32 2.94 -24.93 12.13
N ASP A 33 3.23 -25.32 10.89
CA ASP A 33 3.28 -26.73 10.49
C ASP A 33 4.52 -27.42 11.08
N LEU A 34 4.41 -28.73 11.26
CA LEU A 34 5.53 -29.61 11.57
C LEU A 34 5.90 -30.44 10.33
N GLU A 35 7.18 -30.83 10.21
CA GLU A 35 7.66 -31.72 9.13
C GLU A 35 7.14 -33.18 9.25
N LEU A 36 6.19 -33.43 10.14
CA LEU A 36 5.61 -34.75 10.39
C LEU A 36 4.41 -34.98 9.47
N PRO A 37 4.18 -36.22 9.00
CA PRO A 37 2.98 -36.55 8.25
C PRO A 37 1.73 -36.27 9.09
N THR A 38 0.72 -35.71 8.45
CA THR A 38 -0.58 -35.42 9.06
C THR A 38 -1.59 -36.52 8.72
N PHE A 39 -2.75 -36.51 9.38
CA PHE A 39 -3.84 -37.44 9.08
C PHE A 39 -4.27 -37.42 7.59
N ARG A 40 -4.03 -36.31 6.88
CA ARG A 40 -4.27 -36.19 5.43
C ARG A 40 -3.27 -37.00 4.60
N HIS A 41 -2.00 -36.99 4.99
CA HIS A 41 -0.94 -37.77 4.33
C HIS A 41 -1.07 -39.27 4.60
N GLU A 42 -1.63 -39.65 5.75
CA GLU A 42 -1.99 -41.03 6.08
C GLU A 42 -3.19 -41.52 5.28
N ALA A 43 -4.18 -40.65 5.05
CA ALA A 43 -5.37 -40.97 4.26
C ALA A 43 -5.11 -40.94 2.74
N ASP A 44 -4.20 -40.10 2.25
CA ASP A 44 -3.84 -40.00 0.84
C ASP A 44 -2.37 -39.62 0.65
N HIS A 45 -1.56 -40.56 0.16
CA HIS A 45 -0.15 -40.33 -0.12
C HIS A 45 0.12 -39.35 -1.26
N THR A 46 -0.89 -39.03 -2.07
CA THR A 46 -0.77 -38.06 -3.17
C THR A 46 -1.10 -36.63 -2.73
N TYR A 47 -1.63 -36.44 -1.52
CA TYR A 47 -1.92 -35.13 -0.95
C TYR A 47 -0.64 -34.27 -0.86
N LYS A 48 -0.70 -33.05 -1.41
CA LYS A 48 0.45 -32.11 -1.53
C LYS A 48 1.72 -32.67 -2.20
N ALA A 49 1.67 -33.84 -2.85
CA ALA A 49 2.85 -34.49 -3.45
C ALA A 49 3.47 -33.70 -4.61
N ASP A 50 2.67 -32.88 -5.31
CA ASP A 50 3.12 -32.03 -6.41
C ASP A 50 3.68 -30.67 -5.94
N ARG A 51 3.75 -30.40 -4.63
CA ARG A 51 4.33 -29.16 -4.10
C ARG A 51 5.85 -29.20 -4.24
N VAL A 52 6.41 -28.10 -4.73
CA VAL A 52 7.86 -27.88 -4.73
C VAL A 52 8.33 -27.85 -3.28
N GLU A 53 9.40 -28.61 -2.98
CA GLU A 53 10.00 -28.62 -1.64
C GLU A 53 10.35 -27.19 -1.19
N THR A 54 10.18 -26.94 0.11
CA THR A 54 10.51 -25.66 0.71
C THR A 54 11.98 -25.33 0.45
N PRO A 55 12.31 -24.14 -0.08
CA PRO A 55 13.70 -23.79 -0.37
C PRO A 55 14.58 -23.92 0.88
N GLU A 56 15.77 -24.53 0.75
CA GLU A 56 16.68 -24.77 1.88
C GLU A 56 17.05 -23.48 2.63
N ASP A 57 17.13 -22.35 1.91
CA ASP A 57 17.42 -21.03 2.46
C ASP A 57 16.29 -20.44 3.34
N PHE A 58 15.07 -21.01 3.25
CA PHE A 58 13.89 -20.57 4.00
C PHE A 58 13.88 -21.08 5.44
N LEU A 59 14.31 -22.33 5.66
CA LEU A 59 14.25 -22.99 6.96
C LEU A 59 15.06 -22.28 8.06
N PRO A 60 16.29 -21.77 7.79
CA PRO A 60 17.04 -21.01 8.79
C PRO A 60 16.41 -19.66 9.16
N ASP A 61 15.66 -19.01 8.26
CA ASP A 61 14.95 -17.76 8.55
C ASP A 61 13.69 -18.04 9.38
N LEU A 62 12.95 -19.12 9.06
CA LEU A 62 11.79 -19.57 9.82
C LEU A 62 12.13 -19.90 11.29
N LYS A 63 13.23 -20.61 11.54
CA LYS A 63 13.68 -20.92 12.91
C LYS A 63 14.01 -19.65 13.72
N LYS A 64 14.55 -18.62 13.07
CA LYS A 64 14.81 -17.32 13.72
C LYS A 64 13.52 -16.57 14.00
N LEU A 65 12.55 -16.64 13.08
CA LEU A 65 11.23 -16.07 13.32
C LEU A 65 10.59 -16.69 14.55
N GLN A 66 10.64 -18.01 14.71
CA GLN A 66 10.13 -18.67 15.92
C GLN A 66 10.85 -18.19 17.19
N GLN A 67 12.18 -18.08 17.18
CA GLN A 67 12.95 -17.53 18.29
C GLN A 67 12.54 -16.08 18.63
N LEU A 68 12.26 -15.28 17.60
CA LEU A 68 11.84 -13.90 17.72
C LEU A 68 10.43 -13.77 18.30
N LEU A 69 9.50 -14.61 17.86
CA LEU A 69 8.14 -14.67 18.41
C LEU A 69 8.18 -15.09 19.89
N THR A 70 9.01 -16.08 20.24
CA THR A 70 9.22 -16.46 21.65
C THR A 70 9.83 -15.31 22.46
N ALA A 71 10.79 -14.58 21.90
CA ALA A 71 11.38 -13.40 22.55
C ALA A 71 10.38 -12.26 22.76
N LEU A 72 9.38 -12.14 21.88
CA LEU A 72 8.22 -11.24 22.00
C LEU A 72 7.13 -11.77 22.93
N ASN A 73 7.38 -12.90 23.63
CA ASN A 73 6.42 -13.55 24.53
C ASN A 73 5.11 -13.97 23.83
N LEU A 74 5.18 -14.30 22.54
CA LEU A 74 4.06 -14.85 21.79
C LEU A 74 4.05 -16.37 21.84
N GLN A 75 2.86 -16.95 21.98
CA GLN A 75 2.68 -18.39 21.97
C GLN A 75 2.78 -18.92 20.54
N VAL A 76 3.83 -19.71 20.30
CA VAL A 76 4.01 -20.47 19.06
C VAL A 76 3.47 -21.88 19.30
N ILE A 77 2.40 -22.24 18.59
CA ILE A 77 1.65 -23.47 18.81
C ILE A 77 1.83 -24.40 17.60
N THR A 78 2.14 -25.66 17.89
CA THR A 78 2.27 -26.72 16.88
C THR A 78 1.62 -27.98 17.44
N SER A 79 1.12 -28.87 16.57
CA SER A 79 0.52 -30.13 17.00
C SER A 79 0.90 -31.25 16.03
N ALA A 80 1.49 -32.33 16.54
CA ALA A 80 1.95 -33.43 15.72
C ALA A 80 0.75 -34.17 15.09
N GLY A 81 0.80 -34.43 13.79
CA GLY A 81 -0.28 -35.08 13.04
C GLY A 81 -1.33 -34.11 12.47
N TYR A 82 -1.21 -32.81 12.74
CA TYR A 82 -2.14 -31.76 12.32
C TYR A 82 -1.41 -30.63 11.59
N GLU A 83 -2.12 -29.90 10.72
CA GLU A 83 -1.59 -28.71 10.06
C GLU A 83 -1.84 -27.44 10.91
N ALA A 84 -1.13 -26.36 10.62
CA ALA A 84 -1.31 -25.06 11.27
C ALA A 84 -2.77 -24.59 11.16
N ASP A 85 -3.43 -24.89 10.04
CA ASP A 85 -4.83 -24.56 9.80
C ASP A 85 -5.78 -25.29 10.77
N ASP A 86 -5.50 -26.56 11.12
CA ASP A 86 -6.27 -27.32 12.11
C ASP A 86 -6.02 -26.80 13.54
N VAL A 87 -4.80 -26.36 13.83
CA VAL A 87 -4.45 -25.70 15.09
C VAL A 87 -5.21 -24.38 15.23
N LEU A 88 -5.24 -23.56 14.18
CA LEU A 88 -6.01 -22.31 14.14
C LEU A 88 -7.51 -22.57 14.28
N ALA A 89 -8.05 -23.59 13.62
CA ALA A 89 -9.45 -24.00 13.75
C ALA A 89 -9.80 -24.39 15.20
N THR A 90 -8.92 -25.18 15.84
CA THR A 90 -9.09 -25.59 17.24
C THR A 90 -9.03 -24.38 18.20
N LEU A 91 -8.09 -23.45 18.00
CA LEU A 91 -7.99 -22.23 18.81
C LEU A 91 -9.18 -21.30 18.60
N ALA A 92 -9.63 -21.12 17.37
CA ALA A 92 -10.80 -20.31 17.05
C ALA A 92 -12.07 -20.87 17.69
N HIS A 93 -12.23 -22.20 17.68
CA HIS A 93 -13.35 -22.85 18.34
C HIS A 93 -13.30 -22.66 19.86
N ARG A 94 -12.16 -22.93 20.50
CA ARG A 94 -11.99 -22.69 21.95
C ARG A 94 -12.22 -21.23 22.33
N GLY A 95 -11.71 -20.30 21.54
CA GLY A 95 -11.86 -18.86 21.77
C GLY A 95 -13.32 -18.40 21.68
N SER A 96 -14.03 -18.88 20.65
CA SER A 96 -15.45 -18.62 20.48
C SER A 96 -16.30 -19.18 21.62
N GLU A 97 -16.03 -20.43 22.06
CA GLU A 97 -16.73 -21.03 23.20
C GLU A 97 -16.47 -20.29 24.52
N ALA A 98 -15.27 -19.72 24.68
CA ALA A 98 -14.92 -18.86 25.80
C ALA A 98 -15.48 -17.42 25.68
N GLY A 99 -16.22 -17.11 24.62
CA GLY A 99 -16.90 -15.82 24.43
C GLY A 99 -16.03 -14.72 23.81
N TYR A 100 -14.87 -15.05 23.25
CA TYR A 100 -14.01 -14.08 22.56
C TYR A 100 -14.45 -13.83 21.12
N GLN A 101 -14.21 -12.61 20.65
CA GLN A 101 -14.20 -12.28 19.22
C GLN A 101 -12.90 -12.79 18.60
N VAL A 102 -13.01 -13.72 17.66
CA VAL A 102 -11.85 -14.36 17.05
C VAL A 102 -11.62 -13.82 15.65
N LYS A 103 -10.42 -13.29 15.43
CA LYS A 103 -9.97 -12.86 14.09
C LYS A 103 -8.80 -13.74 13.64
N ILE A 104 -9.01 -14.48 12.55
CA ILE A 104 -8.01 -15.40 12.00
C ILE A 104 -7.26 -14.68 10.88
N VAL A 105 -5.95 -14.51 11.02
CA VAL A 105 -5.11 -13.88 9.99
C VAL A 105 -4.49 -14.95 9.11
N THR A 106 -4.85 -15.00 7.83
CA THR A 106 -4.30 -16.01 6.91
C THR A 106 -4.29 -15.54 5.45
N GLY A 107 -3.42 -16.14 4.64
CA GLY A 107 -3.48 -16.05 3.17
C GLY A 107 -4.23 -17.21 2.52
N ASP A 108 -4.62 -18.23 3.31
CA ASP A 108 -5.35 -19.39 2.85
C ASP A 108 -6.86 -19.15 2.85
N ARG A 109 -7.56 -19.67 1.85
CA ARG A 109 -9.01 -19.57 1.72
C ARG A 109 -9.74 -20.67 2.48
N ASP A 110 -9.01 -21.68 2.92
CA ASP A 110 -9.58 -22.85 3.58
C ASP A 110 -10.19 -22.50 4.93
N LEU A 111 -9.59 -21.52 5.61
CA LEU A 111 -10.10 -21.01 6.87
C LEU A 111 -11.38 -20.18 6.72
N PHE A 112 -11.85 -19.88 5.49
CA PHE A 112 -13.18 -19.31 5.31
C PHE A 112 -14.29 -20.26 5.79
N GLN A 113 -14.02 -21.57 5.91
CA GLN A 113 -14.97 -22.51 6.51
C GLN A 113 -15.23 -22.25 8.01
N LEU A 114 -14.39 -21.45 8.67
CA LEU A 114 -14.51 -21.09 10.09
C LEU A 114 -15.31 -19.82 10.34
N VAL A 115 -15.59 -19.04 9.29
CA VAL A 115 -16.28 -17.74 9.40
C VAL A 115 -17.73 -17.96 9.83
N ASP A 116 -18.10 -17.37 10.97
CA ASP A 116 -19.41 -17.56 11.58
C ASP A 116 -19.76 -16.36 12.47
N SER A 117 -20.81 -15.62 12.10
CA SER A 117 -21.26 -14.44 12.86
C SER A 117 -21.82 -14.77 14.24
N GLN A 118 -22.42 -15.95 14.45
CA GLN A 118 -22.95 -16.35 15.76
C GLN A 118 -21.81 -16.68 16.71
N LYS A 119 -20.75 -17.29 16.19
CA LYS A 119 -19.52 -17.62 16.91
C LYS A 119 -18.52 -16.46 16.99
N GLN A 120 -18.83 -15.32 16.37
CA GLN A 120 -17.97 -14.13 16.31
C GLN A 120 -16.58 -14.43 15.75
N VAL A 121 -16.51 -15.28 14.71
CA VAL A 121 -15.27 -15.65 14.02
C VAL A 121 -15.22 -15.00 12.65
N THR A 122 -14.20 -14.19 12.39
CA THR A 122 -13.93 -13.56 11.08
C THR A 122 -12.52 -13.88 10.59
N VAL A 123 -12.28 -13.75 9.28
CA VAL A 123 -10.96 -13.97 8.68
C VAL A 123 -10.41 -12.67 8.11
N LEU A 124 -9.21 -12.29 8.53
CA LEU A 124 -8.42 -11.21 7.95
C LEU A 124 -7.54 -11.79 6.83
N TYR A 125 -7.97 -11.61 5.57
CA TYR A 125 -7.32 -12.25 4.43
C TYR A 125 -6.14 -11.42 3.89
N LEU A 126 -4.96 -12.02 3.82
CA LEU A 126 -3.74 -11.44 3.27
C LEU A 126 -3.64 -11.73 1.75
N ASP A 127 -4.05 -10.78 0.89
CA ASP A 127 -3.96 -10.92 -0.56
C ASP A 127 -2.49 -10.96 -1.05
N ARG A 128 -2.13 -11.92 -1.93
CA ARG A 128 -0.77 -12.02 -2.51
C ARG A 128 -0.35 -10.80 -3.34
N ASN A 129 -1.29 -9.94 -3.76
CA ASN A 129 -0.96 -8.65 -4.38
C ASN A 129 -0.30 -7.66 -3.40
N LEU A 130 -0.34 -7.94 -2.09
CA LEU A 130 0.33 -7.18 -1.02
C LEU A 130 1.87 -7.24 -1.10
N ILE A 131 2.43 -8.32 -1.68
CA ILE A 131 3.90 -8.49 -1.78
C ILE A 131 4.47 -7.68 -2.98
N LYS A 132 3.62 -7.09 -3.81
CA LYS A 132 4.00 -6.24 -4.95
C LYS A 132 3.60 -4.77 -4.72
N GLY A 133 4.21 -4.12 -3.73
CA GLY A 133 4.45 -2.67 -3.72
C GLY A 133 3.24 -1.74 -3.88
N ALA A 134 2.02 -2.16 -3.53
CA ALA A 134 0.85 -1.27 -3.50
C ALA A 134 0.73 -0.59 -2.12
N SER A 135 0.59 0.73 -2.16
CA SER A 135 0.84 1.73 -1.12
C SER A 135 -0.17 1.80 0.04
N THR A 136 -0.86 0.72 0.38
CA THR A 136 -1.76 0.67 1.56
C THR A 136 -2.06 -0.79 1.90
N ALA A 137 -1.62 -1.26 3.06
CA ALA A 137 -1.96 -2.60 3.55
C ALA A 137 -3.42 -2.60 4.05
N THR A 138 -4.39 -2.78 3.15
CA THR A 138 -5.78 -3.02 3.55
C THR A 138 -5.97 -4.53 3.76
N THR A 139 -5.75 -5.01 4.99
CA THR A 139 -6.26 -6.32 5.40
C THR A 139 -7.78 -6.29 5.25
N THR A 140 -8.31 -7.13 4.36
CA THR A 140 -9.78 -7.19 4.16
C THR A 140 -10.34 -8.20 5.15
N GLU A 141 -11.25 -7.74 6.01
CA GLU A 141 -12.00 -8.61 6.91
C GLU A 141 -13.12 -9.32 6.14
N PHE A 142 -13.21 -10.63 6.31
CA PHE A 142 -14.21 -11.49 5.71
C PHE A 142 -15.14 -12.02 6.81
N GLY A 143 -16.37 -11.50 6.83
CA GLY A 143 -17.52 -12.13 7.47
C GLY A 143 -18.30 -13.01 6.48
N PRO A 144 -19.45 -13.58 6.89
CA PRO A 144 -20.21 -14.49 6.03
C PRO A 144 -20.66 -13.88 4.70
N GLU A 145 -21.05 -12.60 4.71
CA GLU A 145 -21.49 -11.89 3.50
C GLU A 145 -20.34 -11.68 2.51
N GLU A 146 -19.16 -11.33 2.99
CA GLU A 146 -17.98 -11.15 2.15
C GLU A 146 -17.50 -12.47 1.56
N VAL A 147 -17.58 -13.57 2.32
CA VAL A 147 -17.30 -14.92 1.83
C VAL A 147 -18.27 -15.29 0.72
N GLU A 148 -19.58 -15.07 0.91
CA GLU A 148 -20.60 -15.34 -0.10
C GLU A 148 -20.38 -14.50 -1.36
N LYS A 149 -20.03 -13.22 -1.22
CA LYS A 149 -19.74 -12.34 -2.36
C LYS A 149 -18.51 -12.80 -3.15
N LYS A 150 -17.50 -13.36 -2.48
CA LYS A 150 -16.22 -13.77 -3.09
C LYS A 150 -16.24 -15.17 -3.68
N LEU A 151 -16.82 -16.13 -2.95
CA LEU A 151 -16.85 -17.55 -3.35
C LEU A 151 -18.20 -17.98 -3.94
N GLU A 152 -19.22 -17.12 -3.90
CA GLU A 152 -20.58 -17.42 -4.35
C GLU A 152 -21.29 -18.52 -3.53
N ILE A 153 -20.74 -18.90 -2.38
CA ILE A 153 -21.21 -19.95 -1.46
C ILE A 153 -21.09 -19.48 0.00
N GLN A 154 -21.83 -20.10 0.91
CA GLN A 154 -21.76 -19.82 2.34
C GLN A 154 -20.50 -20.42 2.98
N PRO A 155 -19.97 -19.85 4.09
CA PRO A 155 -18.83 -20.42 4.84
C PRO A 155 -18.97 -21.92 5.14
N ALA A 156 -20.15 -22.35 5.58
CA ALA A 156 -20.44 -23.76 5.89
C ALA A 156 -20.34 -24.70 4.67
N GLN A 157 -20.39 -24.16 3.44
CA GLN A 157 -20.34 -24.91 2.19
C GLN A 157 -18.92 -24.99 1.59
N VAL A 158 -17.92 -24.32 2.18
CA VAL A 158 -16.56 -24.25 1.62
C VAL A 158 -15.94 -25.64 1.48
N VAL A 159 -16.13 -26.51 2.47
CA VAL A 159 -15.65 -27.90 2.45
C VAL A 159 -16.34 -28.70 1.33
N ASP A 160 -17.66 -28.59 1.22
CA ASP A 160 -18.43 -29.29 0.20
C ASP A 160 -18.11 -28.77 -1.21
N TYR A 161 -17.79 -27.48 -1.35
CA TYR A 161 -17.32 -26.90 -2.60
C TYR A 161 -16.00 -27.51 -3.05
N LYS A 162 -15.01 -27.60 -2.16
CA LYS A 162 -13.74 -28.28 -2.43
C LYS A 162 -13.94 -29.76 -2.74
N ALA A 163 -14.85 -30.43 -2.03
CA ALA A 163 -15.18 -31.83 -2.28
C ALA A 163 -15.71 -32.07 -3.70
N LEU A 164 -16.39 -31.09 -4.29
CA LEU A 164 -16.95 -31.18 -5.63
C LEU A 164 -15.97 -30.77 -6.73
N CYS A 165 -15.30 -29.62 -6.61
CA CYS A 165 -14.43 -29.10 -7.68
C CYS A 165 -12.96 -29.52 -7.57
N GLY A 166 -12.55 -30.06 -6.42
CA GLY A 166 -11.15 -30.37 -6.10
C GLY A 166 -10.31 -29.11 -5.83
N ASP A 167 -9.06 -29.34 -5.46
CA ASP A 167 -8.05 -28.30 -5.28
C ASP A 167 -6.71 -28.76 -5.84
N LYS A 168 -6.22 -28.03 -6.85
CA LYS A 168 -4.94 -28.37 -7.51
C LYS A 168 -3.73 -28.07 -6.64
N SER A 169 -3.82 -27.12 -5.70
CA SER A 169 -2.70 -26.72 -4.85
C SER A 169 -2.33 -27.79 -3.83
N ASP A 170 -3.34 -28.53 -3.37
CA ASP A 170 -3.22 -29.61 -2.38
C ASP A 170 -3.38 -31.00 -2.99
N ASN A 171 -3.56 -31.07 -4.32
CA ASN A 171 -3.86 -32.29 -5.05
C ASN A 171 -5.13 -33.01 -4.54
N ILE A 172 -6.17 -32.24 -4.17
CA ILE A 172 -7.48 -32.77 -3.83
C ILE A 172 -8.24 -33.06 -5.13
N PRO A 173 -8.64 -34.32 -5.40
CA PRO A 173 -9.13 -34.73 -6.72
C PRO A 173 -10.51 -34.17 -7.08
N GLY A 174 -11.43 -34.08 -6.10
CA GLY A 174 -12.83 -33.71 -6.33
C GLY A 174 -13.59 -34.68 -7.23
N VAL A 175 -14.78 -34.29 -7.70
CA VAL A 175 -15.58 -35.10 -8.63
C VAL A 175 -15.15 -34.82 -10.06
N LYS A 176 -14.64 -35.84 -10.75
CA LYS A 176 -14.15 -35.71 -12.14
C LYS A 176 -15.20 -35.11 -13.08
N GLY A 177 -14.90 -33.92 -13.59
CA GLY A 177 -15.74 -33.21 -14.56
C GLY A 177 -16.82 -32.33 -13.95
N ILE A 178 -16.77 -32.06 -12.64
CA ILE A 178 -17.46 -30.96 -11.95
C ILE A 178 -16.42 -29.86 -11.70
N GLY A 179 -16.65 -28.67 -12.24
CA GLY A 179 -15.78 -27.50 -12.00
C GLY A 179 -16.41 -26.50 -11.04
N GLU A 180 -15.66 -25.45 -10.69
CA GLU A 180 -16.06 -24.40 -9.74
C GLU A 180 -17.51 -23.91 -9.94
N LYS A 181 -17.86 -23.46 -11.15
CA LYS A 181 -19.22 -22.95 -11.46
C LYS A 181 -20.32 -23.99 -11.29
N SER A 182 -20.02 -25.25 -11.58
CA SER A 182 -20.97 -26.35 -11.42
C SER A 182 -21.17 -26.69 -9.94
N ALA A 183 -20.09 -26.67 -9.15
CA ALA A 183 -20.14 -26.85 -7.70
C ALA A 183 -20.95 -25.76 -7.01
N VAL A 184 -20.71 -24.48 -7.33
CA VAL A 184 -21.49 -23.34 -6.80
C VAL A 184 -22.99 -23.52 -7.10
N LYS A 185 -23.34 -23.87 -8.36
CA LYS A 185 -24.74 -24.04 -8.74
C LYS A 185 -25.42 -25.16 -7.94
N LEU A 186 -24.75 -26.30 -7.77
CA LEU A 186 -25.28 -27.44 -7.02
C LEU A 186 -25.45 -27.11 -5.54
N LEU A 187 -24.50 -26.39 -4.94
CA LEU A 187 -24.58 -26.01 -3.52
C LEU A 187 -25.62 -24.92 -3.25
N ARG A 188 -25.84 -24.00 -4.19
CA ARG A 188 -26.96 -23.04 -4.11
C ARG A 188 -28.32 -23.72 -4.19
N GLU A 189 -28.44 -24.78 -4.99
CA GLU A 189 -29.72 -25.47 -5.23
C GLU A 189 -30.04 -26.51 -4.14
N TYR A 190 -29.05 -27.24 -3.65
CA TYR A 190 -29.25 -28.38 -2.74
C TYR A 190 -28.63 -28.20 -1.34
N GLY A 191 -27.95 -27.08 -1.08
CA GLY A 191 -27.47 -26.69 0.25
C GLY A 191 -26.16 -27.35 0.70
N SER A 192 -26.06 -28.69 0.65
CA SER A 192 -24.88 -29.43 1.12
C SER A 192 -24.53 -30.61 0.22
N LEU A 193 -23.36 -31.21 0.42
CA LEU A 193 -22.96 -32.43 -0.28
C LEU A 193 -23.97 -33.57 -0.05
N GLU A 194 -24.43 -33.76 1.18
CA GLU A 194 -25.51 -34.72 1.50
C GLU A 194 -26.80 -34.37 0.78
N GLY A 195 -27.19 -33.09 0.74
CA GLY A 195 -28.37 -32.63 0.03
C GLY A 195 -28.32 -32.94 -1.46
N ILE A 196 -27.14 -32.81 -2.08
CA ILE A 196 -26.89 -33.17 -3.48
C ILE A 196 -27.08 -34.69 -3.69
N TYR A 197 -26.48 -35.52 -2.82
CA TYR A 197 -26.57 -36.98 -2.96
C TYR A 197 -27.94 -37.56 -2.62
N GLN A 198 -28.71 -36.93 -1.73
CA GLN A 198 -30.10 -37.30 -1.44
C GLN A 198 -31.04 -36.97 -2.60
N ASN A 199 -30.75 -35.91 -3.37
CA ASN A 199 -31.55 -35.46 -4.50
C ASN A 199 -30.94 -35.85 -5.86
N LEU A 200 -30.07 -36.87 -5.89
CA LEU A 200 -29.37 -37.33 -7.10
C LEU A 200 -30.31 -37.57 -8.28
N ASP A 201 -31.52 -38.10 -8.02
CA ASP A 201 -32.51 -38.43 -9.05
C ASP A 201 -33.15 -37.19 -9.72
N GLN A 202 -33.08 -36.02 -9.06
CA GLN A 202 -33.61 -34.76 -9.58
C GLN A 202 -32.58 -34.00 -10.44
N ILE A 203 -31.30 -34.38 -10.35
CA ILE A 203 -30.21 -33.76 -11.09
C ILE A 203 -30.23 -34.25 -12.53
N LYS A 204 -30.29 -33.33 -13.51
CA LYS A 204 -30.43 -33.68 -14.93
C LYS A 204 -29.10 -34.02 -15.61
N GLY A 205 -29.11 -35.07 -16.44
CA GLY A 205 -28.14 -35.28 -17.52
C GLY A 205 -26.77 -35.80 -17.09
N ALA A 206 -25.70 -35.27 -17.71
CA ALA A 206 -24.33 -35.76 -17.52
C ALA A 206 -23.77 -35.51 -16.10
N THR A 207 -24.28 -34.49 -15.40
CA THR A 207 -23.86 -34.13 -14.04
C THR A 207 -24.24 -35.22 -13.02
N GLN A 208 -25.46 -35.78 -13.15
CA GLN A 208 -25.93 -36.88 -12.30
C GLN A 208 -25.01 -38.11 -12.40
N LYS A 209 -24.67 -38.51 -13.63
CA LYS A 209 -23.78 -39.67 -13.86
C LYS A 209 -22.38 -39.46 -13.28
N LYS A 210 -21.86 -38.23 -13.36
CA LYS A 210 -20.56 -37.87 -12.77
C LYS A 210 -20.59 -37.91 -11.25
N LEU A 211 -21.61 -37.34 -10.63
CA LEU A 211 -21.78 -37.37 -9.16
C LEU A 211 -21.98 -38.79 -8.65
N ALA A 212 -22.80 -39.61 -9.32
CA ALA A 212 -23.00 -41.00 -8.95
C ALA A 212 -21.70 -41.83 -9.03
N ALA A 213 -20.89 -41.62 -10.08
CA ALA A 213 -19.61 -42.30 -10.26
C ALA A 213 -18.50 -41.79 -9.33
N GLY A 214 -18.52 -40.50 -8.96
CA GLY A 214 -17.51 -39.85 -8.12
C GLY A 214 -17.92 -39.67 -6.67
N LYS A 215 -18.89 -40.45 -6.16
CA LYS A 215 -19.39 -40.32 -4.78
C LYS A 215 -18.29 -40.56 -3.75
N GLU A 216 -17.49 -41.60 -3.95
CA GLU A 216 -16.36 -41.95 -3.08
C GLU A 216 -15.28 -40.86 -3.15
N ASP A 217 -14.94 -40.38 -4.35
CA ASP A 217 -13.97 -39.30 -4.55
C ASP A 217 -14.41 -38.00 -3.84
N ALA A 218 -15.71 -37.67 -3.86
CA ALA A 218 -16.24 -36.51 -3.16
C ALA A 218 -16.14 -36.66 -1.63
N GLN A 219 -16.45 -37.85 -1.10
CA GLN A 219 -16.36 -38.12 0.34
C GLN A 219 -14.90 -38.07 0.83
N HIS A 220 -13.99 -38.64 0.04
CA HIS A 220 -12.55 -38.57 0.29
C HIS A 220 -12.03 -37.13 0.22
N SER A 221 -12.40 -36.39 -0.81
CA SER A 221 -12.01 -34.97 -0.96
C SER A 221 -12.56 -34.09 0.17
N ARG A 222 -13.78 -34.37 0.64
CA ARG A 222 -14.34 -33.70 1.82
C ARG A 222 -13.55 -34.01 3.08
N TYR A 223 -13.16 -35.27 3.30
CA TYR A 223 -12.33 -35.65 4.44
C TYR A 223 -10.98 -34.91 4.44
N LEU A 224 -10.35 -34.75 3.27
CA LEU A 224 -9.11 -34.00 3.11
C LEU A 224 -9.29 -32.49 3.32
N ALA A 225 -10.39 -31.90 2.83
CA ALA A 225 -10.62 -30.45 2.92
C ALA A 225 -11.15 -29.98 4.30
N GLN A 226 -11.71 -30.90 5.09
CA GLN A 226 -12.31 -30.56 6.38
C GLN A 226 -11.25 -30.28 7.44
N LEU A 227 -11.37 -29.15 8.13
CA LEU A 227 -10.52 -28.81 9.28
C LEU A 227 -10.94 -29.58 10.53
N LYS A 228 -9.96 -29.90 11.37
CA LYS A 228 -10.17 -30.50 12.68
C LYS A 228 -10.21 -29.44 13.76
N PHE A 229 -11.11 -29.61 14.73
CA PHE A 229 -11.33 -28.69 15.85
C PHE A 229 -10.84 -29.27 17.19
N ASP A 230 -10.26 -30.46 17.15
CA ASP A 230 -9.89 -31.29 18.30
C ASP A 230 -8.38 -31.60 18.33
N ALA A 231 -7.56 -30.75 17.70
CA ALA A 231 -6.11 -30.91 17.78
C ALA A 231 -5.67 -30.90 19.26
N PRO A 232 -4.79 -31.83 19.69
CA PRO A 232 -4.32 -31.87 21.06
C PRO A 232 -3.40 -30.67 21.30
N LEU A 233 -3.94 -29.65 21.96
CA LEU A 233 -3.20 -28.45 22.40
C LEU A 233 -3.09 -28.44 23.93
N GLU A 234 -1.87 -28.46 24.45
CA GLU A 234 -1.56 -28.42 25.88
C GLU A 234 -1.79 -27.03 26.51
N LEU A 235 -1.81 -25.98 25.69
CA LEU A 235 -1.92 -24.60 26.13
C LEU A 235 -3.39 -24.14 26.28
N GLY A 236 -3.67 -23.45 27.38
CA GLY A 236 -4.93 -22.74 27.59
C GLY A 236 -4.93 -21.35 26.92
N LEU A 237 -6.12 -20.80 26.66
CA LEU A 237 -6.26 -19.50 26.01
C LEU A 237 -5.61 -18.36 26.81
N GLU A 238 -5.63 -18.42 28.15
CA GLU A 238 -5.00 -17.40 28.99
C GLU A 238 -3.47 -17.30 28.79
N ALA A 239 -2.81 -18.39 28.40
CA ALA A 239 -1.37 -18.33 28.07
C ALA A 239 -1.09 -17.48 26.82
N CYS A 240 -2.11 -17.22 26.00
CA CYS A 240 -2.02 -16.40 24.79
C CYS A 240 -2.26 -14.90 25.09
N ARG A 241 -2.52 -14.51 26.35
CA ARG A 241 -2.72 -13.12 26.72
C ARG A 241 -1.44 -12.32 26.50
N LEU A 242 -1.57 -11.16 25.87
CA LEU A 242 -0.48 -10.22 25.67
C LEU A 242 -0.10 -9.57 27.02
N GLN A 243 1.16 -9.74 27.43
CA GLN A 243 1.71 -9.29 28.73
C GLN A 243 3.01 -8.48 28.59
N GLY A 244 3.38 -8.13 27.37
CA GLY A 244 4.66 -7.54 27.01
C GLY A 244 5.76 -8.61 26.93
N PHE A 245 6.98 -8.17 26.73
CA PHE A 245 8.14 -9.05 26.62
C PHE A 245 9.32 -8.58 27.47
N ASP A 246 10.35 -9.41 27.54
CA ASP A 246 11.60 -9.08 28.22
C ASP A 246 12.56 -8.41 27.23
N ALA A 247 12.68 -7.08 27.33
CA ALA A 247 13.53 -6.29 26.45
C ALA A 247 15.01 -6.72 26.48
N ALA A 248 15.50 -7.31 27.58
CA ALA A 248 16.87 -7.80 27.68
C ALA A 248 17.10 -9.05 26.83
N LYS A 249 16.06 -9.84 26.56
CA LYS A 249 16.11 -11.00 25.66
C LYS A 249 15.88 -10.62 24.20
N LEU A 250 15.03 -9.62 23.95
CA LEU A 250 14.69 -9.20 22.59
C LEU A 250 15.79 -8.38 21.91
N LYS A 251 16.39 -7.40 22.62
CA LYS A 251 17.38 -6.48 22.04
C LYS A 251 18.59 -7.20 21.40
N PRO A 252 19.24 -8.17 22.07
CA PRO A 252 20.36 -8.91 21.47
C PRO A 252 19.97 -9.70 20.21
N LEU A 253 18.73 -10.20 20.16
CA LEU A 253 18.23 -10.95 19.01
C LEU A 253 18.00 -10.02 17.81
N LEU A 254 17.37 -8.87 18.03
CA LEU A 254 17.17 -7.86 16.99
C LEU A 254 18.49 -7.26 16.49
N GLU A 255 19.49 -7.06 17.36
CA GLU A 255 20.85 -6.63 16.97
C GLU A 255 21.53 -7.65 16.07
N LYS A 256 21.47 -8.94 16.45
CA LYS A 256 22.03 -10.04 15.67
C LYS A 256 21.38 -10.18 14.29
N LEU A 257 20.09 -9.88 14.19
CA LEU A 257 19.33 -9.87 12.94
C LEU A 257 19.46 -8.54 12.16
N GLU A 258 20.30 -7.60 12.62
CA GLU A 258 20.47 -6.27 12.04
C GLU A 258 19.13 -5.49 11.88
N MET A 259 18.14 -5.78 12.74
CA MET A 259 16.78 -5.22 12.72
C MET A 259 16.68 -3.88 13.44
N LYS A 260 17.48 -2.91 12.99
CA LYS A 260 17.64 -1.58 13.63
C LYS A 260 16.33 -0.80 13.79
N LYS A 261 15.39 -0.94 12.84
CA LYS A 261 14.05 -0.31 12.93
C LYS A 261 13.30 -0.76 14.18
N PHE A 262 13.21 -2.07 14.39
CA PHE A 262 12.50 -2.64 15.54
C PHE A 262 13.26 -2.38 16.85
N LEU A 263 14.59 -2.28 16.81
CA LEU A 263 15.41 -1.88 17.98
C LEU A 263 15.08 -0.46 18.48
N ARG A 264 14.89 0.50 17.56
CA ARG A 264 14.50 1.87 17.92
C ARG A 264 13.07 1.95 18.46
N GLN A 265 12.24 0.96 18.13
CA GLN A 265 10.82 0.91 18.50
C GLN A 265 10.53 -0.04 19.68
N VAL A 266 11.55 -0.54 20.39
CA VAL A 266 11.36 -1.57 21.44
C VAL A 266 10.36 -1.11 22.52
N ASP A 267 10.40 0.15 22.93
CA ASP A 267 9.48 0.66 23.96
C ASP A 267 8.04 0.75 23.45
N HIS A 268 7.85 1.10 22.17
CA HIS A 268 6.53 1.08 21.52
C HIS A 268 6.01 -0.36 21.36
N LEU A 269 6.88 -1.29 20.96
CA LEU A 269 6.57 -2.71 20.92
C LEU A 269 6.17 -3.20 22.32
N GLN A 270 6.88 -2.80 23.37
CA GLN A 270 6.54 -3.19 24.75
C GLN A 270 5.10 -2.79 25.11
N GLN A 271 4.66 -1.59 24.70
CA GLN A 271 3.29 -1.13 24.92
C GLN A 271 2.26 -1.91 24.10
N GLN A 272 2.52 -2.14 22.81
CA GLN A 272 1.61 -2.89 21.94
C GLN A 272 1.45 -4.35 22.36
N PHE A 273 2.54 -5.00 22.77
CA PHE A 273 2.52 -6.37 23.27
C PHE A 273 2.10 -6.44 24.75
N GLY A 274 2.01 -5.33 25.46
CA GLY A 274 1.66 -5.23 26.89
C GLY A 274 0.19 -5.49 27.23
N GLY A 275 -0.72 -5.33 26.27
CA GLY A 275 -2.17 -5.39 26.50
C GLY A 275 -2.71 -4.18 27.28
N LYS A 276 -3.98 -3.80 27.09
CA LYS A 276 -4.67 -2.84 27.97
C LYS A 276 -5.25 -3.57 29.18
N LEU A 277 -4.93 -3.11 30.39
CA LEU A 277 -5.59 -3.53 31.63
C LEU A 277 -7.05 -3.05 31.59
N ILE A 278 -8.00 -3.99 31.58
CA ILE A 278 -9.40 -3.72 31.93
C ILE A 278 -9.52 -4.07 33.41
N GLU A 279 -9.61 -3.06 34.28
CA GLU A 279 -10.20 -3.23 35.61
C GLU A 279 -11.60 -2.62 35.57
N GLU A 280 -12.60 -3.49 35.46
CA GLU A 280 -13.97 -3.18 35.90
C GLU A 280 -14.16 -3.79 37.29
N THR A 281 -14.25 -2.94 38.31
CA THR A 281 -15.13 -3.21 39.46
C THR A 281 -15.66 -1.89 40.02
N ASP A 282 -16.97 -1.72 39.90
CA ASP A 282 -17.79 -0.84 40.72
C ASP A 282 -17.59 -1.14 42.22
N SER A 283 -17.22 -0.14 43.04
CA SER A 283 -18.03 0.29 44.18
C SER A 283 -17.38 1.42 45.01
N SER A 284 -18.22 2.42 45.31
CA SER A 284 -18.26 3.24 46.53
C SER A 284 -16.97 3.78 47.16
N ALA A 285 -16.84 5.10 47.03
CA ALA A 285 -16.59 6.10 48.07
C ALA A 285 -15.46 5.87 49.11
N GLU A 286 -14.51 6.81 49.03
CA GLU A 286 -13.58 7.30 50.05
C GLU A 286 -12.52 6.28 50.51
N TRP A 287 -11.25 6.66 50.43
CA TRP A 287 -10.34 6.88 51.56
C TRP A 287 -8.98 7.41 51.06
N GLU A 288 -8.49 8.37 51.84
CA GLU A 288 -7.13 8.83 52.17
C GLU A 288 -5.89 8.42 51.35
N GLU A 289 -5.04 9.43 51.19
CA GLU A 289 -3.67 9.45 50.67
C GLU A 289 -2.81 8.30 51.22
N ASP A 290 -2.09 7.57 50.35
CA ASP A 290 -0.62 7.59 50.33
C ASP A 290 0.03 6.75 49.21
N GLU A 291 1.22 7.22 48.81
CA GLU A 291 2.38 6.44 48.29
C GLU A 291 2.40 5.85 46.86
N GLN A 292 1.98 6.58 45.82
CA GLN A 292 2.45 6.32 44.43
C GLN A 292 3.01 7.55 43.69
N LEU A 293 3.22 8.67 44.39
CA LEU A 293 3.69 9.95 43.82
C LEU A 293 5.22 10.13 43.84
N TRP A 294 6.01 9.13 43.43
CA TRP A 294 7.48 9.26 43.46
C TRP A 294 8.26 8.89 42.19
N PHE A 295 7.65 9.03 41.00
CA PHE A 295 8.44 8.83 39.76
C PHE A 295 8.25 9.84 38.62
N PHE A 296 7.49 10.92 38.83
CA PHE A 296 7.36 11.98 37.82
C PHE A 296 7.91 13.28 38.38
N SER A 297 8.86 13.88 37.67
CA SER A 297 9.23 15.26 37.94
C SER A 297 8.04 16.18 37.59
N PRO A 298 7.92 17.37 38.21
CA PRO A 298 6.90 18.34 37.82
C PRO A 298 6.90 18.69 36.32
N GLU A 299 8.02 18.45 35.62
CA GLU A 299 8.18 18.65 34.18
C GLU A 299 7.56 17.51 33.36
N ASP A 300 7.59 16.27 33.84
CA ASP A 300 7.01 15.11 33.15
C ASP A 300 5.48 15.08 33.29
N THR A 301 4.96 15.47 34.46
CA THR A 301 3.51 15.56 34.70
C THR A 301 2.85 16.68 33.87
N GLN A 302 3.60 17.73 33.49
CA GLN A 302 3.09 18.78 32.60
C GLN A 302 3.01 18.34 31.13
N LYS A 303 3.88 17.42 30.67
CA LYS A 303 3.88 16.90 29.29
C LYS A 303 2.74 15.91 29.03
N GLU A 304 2.37 15.09 30.01
CA GLU A 304 1.30 14.09 29.83
C GLU A 304 -0.10 14.71 29.95
N GLN A 305 -0.28 15.80 30.71
CA GLN A 305 -1.56 16.50 30.85
C GLN A 305 -1.89 17.48 29.70
N SER A 306 -0.97 17.65 28.73
CA SER A 306 -1.13 18.56 27.58
C SER A 306 -1.31 17.85 26.23
N ARG A 307 -1.66 16.56 26.17
CA ARG A 307 -1.91 15.85 24.90
C ARG A 307 -3.26 16.24 24.26
N ALA A 308 -3.40 17.53 23.93
CA ALA A 308 -4.20 17.98 22.80
C ALA A 308 -3.42 17.68 21.52
N SER A 309 -4.10 17.33 20.42
CA SER A 309 -3.45 17.31 19.11
C SER A 309 -2.76 18.66 18.90
N THR A 310 -1.48 18.64 18.52
CA THR A 310 -0.72 19.89 18.34
C THR A 310 -1.33 20.64 17.16
N GLN A 311 -2.19 21.63 17.42
CA GLN A 311 -2.72 22.52 16.40
C GLN A 311 -1.85 23.77 16.35
N THR A 312 -1.34 24.10 15.17
CA THR A 312 -0.70 25.37 14.93
C THR A 312 -1.72 26.50 15.04
N THR A 313 -1.29 27.65 15.52
CA THR A 313 -2.07 28.90 15.46
C THR A 313 -1.29 29.90 14.60
N PRO A 314 -1.44 29.83 13.27
CA PRO A 314 -0.68 30.67 12.35
C PRO A 314 -1.04 32.14 12.51
N GLN A 315 -0.02 33.00 12.44
CA GLN A 315 -0.20 34.45 12.39
C GLN A 315 -0.67 34.85 10.99
N ILE A 316 -1.86 35.45 10.89
CA ILE A 316 -2.41 35.91 9.60
C ILE A 316 -1.85 37.30 9.27
N ILE A 317 -1.08 37.37 8.18
CA ILE A 317 -0.32 38.54 7.73
C ILE A 317 -1.05 39.21 6.57
N ASP A 318 -2.11 39.94 6.90
CA ASP A 318 -3.03 40.60 5.97
C ASP A 318 -2.74 42.10 5.74
N THR A 319 -1.71 42.65 6.38
CA THR A 319 -1.34 44.07 6.28
C THR A 319 0.16 44.29 6.01
N PRO A 320 0.54 45.40 5.35
CA PRO A 320 1.94 45.74 5.10
C PRO A 320 2.80 45.84 6.37
N GLN A 321 2.23 46.35 7.47
CA GLN A 321 2.92 46.50 8.75
C GLN A 321 3.29 45.13 9.32
N LYS A 322 2.31 44.21 9.41
CA LYS A 322 2.53 42.83 9.86
C LYS A 322 3.58 42.12 8.99
N LEU A 323 3.56 42.33 7.67
CA LEU A 323 4.55 41.70 6.79
C LEU A 323 5.95 42.24 7.03
N THR A 324 6.08 43.55 7.25
CA THR A 324 7.38 44.17 7.55
C THR A 324 7.95 43.61 8.86
N GLU A 325 7.12 43.51 9.90
CA GLU A 325 7.49 42.90 11.19
C GLU A 325 7.90 41.43 11.02
N LEU A 326 7.14 40.65 10.25
CA LEU A 326 7.48 39.26 9.94
C LEU A 326 8.82 39.17 9.20
N VAL A 327 9.06 39.99 8.18
CA VAL A 327 10.32 39.95 7.42
C VAL A 327 11.51 40.32 8.31
N GLU A 328 11.39 41.34 9.17
CA GLU A 328 12.43 41.69 10.14
C GLU A 328 12.71 40.57 11.15
N GLN A 329 11.67 39.81 11.53
CA GLN A 329 11.82 38.63 12.37
C GLN A 329 12.52 37.49 11.62
N LEU A 330 12.05 37.16 10.42
CA LEU A 330 12.58 36.09 9.58
C LEU A 330 14.05 36.32 9.23
N GLN A 331 14.46 37.56 8.96
CA GLN A 331 15.86 37.92 8.67
C GLN A 331 16.86 37.57 9.79
N ARG A 332 16.39 37.31 11.02
CA ARG A 332 17.24 36.87 12.12
C ARG A 332 17.65 35.38 11.99
N TYR A 333 16.89 34.59 11.24
CA TYR A 333 17.12 33.15 11.05
C TYR A 333 18.03 32.92 9.85
N THR A 334 19.34 33.12 10.05
CA THR A 334 20.35 32.89 9.01
C THR A 334 21.07 31.56 9.16
N ASP A 335 21.16 31.03 10.39
CA ASP A 335 21.79 29.74 10.69
C ASP A 335 20.77 28.58 10.74
N THR A 336 19.51 28.88 11.04
CA THR A 336 18.42 27.90 11.08
C THR A 336 17.55 28.06 9.84
N PRO A 337 17.32 27.00 9.05
CA PRO A 337 16.43 27.08 7.90
C PRO A 337 14.99 27.39 8.30
N VAL A 338 14.33 28.26 7.55
CA VAL A 338 12.88 28.50 7.67
C VAL A 338 12.13 27.62 6.68
N ALA A 339 11.08 26.96 7.14
CA ALA A 339 10.20 26.17 6.30
C ALA A 339 9.21 27.06 5.56
N TRP A 340 8.96 26.76 4.29
CA TRP A 340 8.03 27.49 3.43
C TRP A 340 7.12 26.52 2.70
N ASP A 341 5.92 27.01 2.39
CA ASP A 341 4.91 26.27 1.64
C ASP A 341 4.03 27.23 0.85
N THR A 342 3.48 26.78 -0.29
CA THR A 342 2.61 27.59 -1.15
C THR A 342 1.27 26.93 -1.40
N GLU A 343 0.20 27.71 -1.23
CA GLU A 343 -1.15 27.28 -1.58
C GLU A 343 -1.56 27.85 -2.93
N THR A 344 -2.17 27.00 -3.77
CA THR A 344 -2.48 27.40 -5.14
C THR A 344 -3.80 26.86 -5.66
N THR A 345 -4.32 27.49 -6.72
CA THR A 345 -5.59 27.10 -7.34
C THR A 345 -5.52 25.83 -8.20
N ALA A 346 -4.33 25.30 -8.50
CA ALA A 346 -4.18 24.16 -9.40
C ALA A 346 -2.92 23.34 -9.11
N LEU A 347 -2.99 22.03 -9.40
CA LEU A 347 -1.86 21.10 -9.25
C LEU A 347 -0.73 21.29 -10.27
N LYS A 348 -0.95 22.11 -11.31
CA LYS A 348 0.08 22.40 -12.32
C LYS A 348 0.63 23.81 -12.10
N PRO A 349 1.91 23.99 -11.72
CA PRO A 349 2.47 25.29 -11.36
C PRO A 349 2.23 26.40 -12.40
N ARG A 350 2.28 26.05 -13.69
CA ARG A 350 2.09 27.00 -14.80
C ARG A 350 0.66 27.55 -14.93
N GLN A 351 -0.33 26.78 -14.46
CA GLN A 351 -1.76 27.16 -14.49
C GLN A 351 -2.24 27.64 -13.11
N ALA A 352 -1.41 27.44 -12.09
CA ALA A 352 -1.69 27.74 -10.72
C ALA A 352 -1.58 29.25 -10.44
N LYS A 353 -2.58 29.81 -9.79
CA LYS A 353 -2.49 31.13 -9.16
C LYS A 353 -2.14 30.94 -7.69
N LEU A 354 -1.27 31.79 -7.18
CA LEU A 354 -0.88 31.78 -5.77
C LEU A 354 -2.04 32.29 -4.91
N VAL A 355 -2.45 31.48 -3.94
CA VAL A 355 -3.53 31.78 -2.98
C VAL A 355 -2.94 32.29 -1.67
N GLY A 356 -1.86 31.67 -1.19
CA GLY A 356 -1.14 32.15 -0.02
C GLY A 356 0.22 31.49 0.16
N ILE A 357 0.97 32.00 1.13
CA ILE A 357 2.31 31.52 1.48
C ILE A 357 2.35 31.23 2.98
N GLY A 358 2.72 30.01 3.35
CA GLY A 358 3.02 29.62 4.73
C GLY A 358 4.52 29.70 5.01
N CYS A 359 4.87 30.05 6.25
CA CYS A 359 6.24 29.88 6.73
C CYS A 359 6.30 29.51 8.20
N CYS A 360 7.33 28.76 8.59
CA CYS A 360 7.60 28.36 9.97
C CYS A 360 9.10 28.46 10.28
N TRP A 361 9.45 29.08 11.41
CA TRP A 361 10.85 29.35 11.79
C TRP A 361 11.24 28.76 13.15
N GLY A 362 10.34 28.04 13.82
CA GLY A 362 10.57 27.55 15.18
C GLY A 362 9.67 26.38 15.57
N GLU A 363 10.00 25.77 16.70
CA GLU A 363 9.27 24.59 17.21
C GLU A 363 7.95 24.93 17.89
N SER A 364 7.72 26.21 18.25
CA SER A 364 6.45 26.62 18.83
C SER A 364 5.32 26.54 17.79
N PRO A 365 4.13 26.04 18.15
CA PRO A 365 2.95 26.09 17.29
C PRO A 365 2.50 27.52 16.89
N ARG A 366 3.12 28.56 17.46
CA ARG A 366 2.92 29.99 17.15
C ARG A 366 4.01 30.58 16.24
N ASP A 367 5.11 29.87 16.04
CA ASP A 367 6.21 30.27 15.15
C ASP A 367 5.89 29.96 13.68
N VAL A 368 4.65 30.23 13.30
CA VAL A 368 4.06 29.94 12.01
C VAL A 368 3.30 31.17 11.56
N ALA A 369 3.46 31.56 10.30
CA ALA A 369 2.70 32.64 9.69
C ALA A 369 2.12 32.22 8.35
N TYR A 370 0.95 32.79 8.04
CA TYR A 370 0.28 32.62 6.75
C TYR A 370 0.01 33.98 6.13
N ILE A 371 0.35 34.13 4.86
CA ILE A 371 0.24 35.36 4.09
C ILE A 371 -0.84 35.14 3.01
N PRO A 372 -2.08 35.64 3.20
CA PRO A 372 -3.14 35.53 2.21
C PRO A 372 -2.87 36.47 1.02
N ILE A 373 -2.91 35.95 -0.21
CA ILE A 373 -2.59 36.68 -1.44
C ILE A 373 -3.76 36.69 -2.42
N GLY A 374 -4.42 35.55 -2.60
CA GLY A 374 -5.34 35.30 -3.71
C GLY A 374 -6.64 34.59 -3.33
N HIS A 375 -7.10 34.71 -2.07
CA HIS A 375 -8.41 34.20 -1.68
C HIS A 375 -9.54 34.95 -2.38
N THR A 376 -10.67 34.29 -2.64
CA THR A 376 -11.85 34.96 -3.20
C THR A 376 -12.55 35.85 -2.18
N ASN A 377 -12.44 35.51 -0.89
CA ASN A 377 -13.03 36.23 0.23
C ASN A 377 -11.96 36.57 1.28
N GLY A 378 -12.11 37.71 1.96
CA GLY A 378 -11.22 38.15 3.04
C GLY A 378 -10.16 39.17 2.63
N SER A 379 -9.28 39.51 3.59
CA SER A 379 -8.27 40.56 3.44
C SER A 379 -6.98 39.98 2.86
N ASN A 380 -6.86 39.98 1.53
CA ASN A 380 -5.62 39.62 0.83
C ASN A 380 -4.60 40.76 0.85
N PHE A 381 -3.31 40.39 0.84
CA PHE A 381 -2.21 41.31 0.62
C PHE A 381 -1.42 40.97 -0.64
N ALA A 382 -1.95 41.37 -1.80
CA ALA A 382 -1.38 41.04 -3.12
C ALA A 382 0.08 41.54 -3.33
N SER A 383 0.48 42.65 -2.70
CA SER A 383 1.86 43.18 -2.80
C SER A 383 2.87 42.47 -1.87
N ALA A 384 2.45 41.43 -1.13
CA ALA A 384 3.33 40.73 -0.21
C ALA A 384 4.56 40.13 -0.89
N LEU A 385 4.39 39.60 -2.11
CA LEU A 385 5.47 38.99 -2.89
C LEU A 385 6.62 39.97 -3.18
N GLU A 386 6.33 41.24 -3.44
CA GLU A 386 7.36 42.24 -3.71
C GLU A 386 8.25 42.48 -2.47
N THR A 387 7.63 42.44 -1.29
CA THR A 387 8.33 42.62 0.00
C THR A 387 9.12 41.38 0.40
N LEU A 388 8.59 40.18 0.11
CA LEU A 388 9.24 38.90 0.39
C LEU A 388 10.35 38.56 -0.61
N ARG A 389 10.30 39.09 -1.85
CA ARG A 389 11.22 38.75 -2.93
C ARG A 389 12.70 38.78 -2.52
N PRO A 390 13.23 39.82 -1.84
CA PRO A 390 14.64 39.83 -1.44
C PRO A 390 15.03 38.67 -0.52
N LEU A 391 14.11 38.22 0.33
CA LEU A 391 14.32 37.09 1.24
C LEU A 391 14.28 35.76 0.47
N LEU A 392 13.26 35.57 -0.37
CA LEU A 392 13.05 34.36 -1.15
C LEU A 392 14.13 34.13 -2.22
N GLU A 393 14.64 35.20 -2.85
CA GLU A 393 15.69 35.13 -3.88
C GLU A 393 17.13 35.10 -3.31
N SER A 394 17.28 35.25 -1.99
CA SER A 394 18.60 35.19 -1.35
C SER A 394 19.12 33.76 -1.27
N SER A 395 20.31 33.50 -1.82
CA SER A 395 21.03 32.24 -1.62
C SER A 395 21.58 32.06 -0.21
N ASN A 396 21.73 33.16 0.54
CA ASN A 396 22.33 33.19 1.88
C ASN A 396 21.29 33.04 2.99
N TYR A 397 20.01 32.90 2.63
CA TYR A 397 18.92 32.68 3.58
C TYR A 397 18.42 31.24 3.41
N PRO A 398 18.72 30.34 4.36
CA PRO A 398 18.40 28.92 4.22
C PRO A 398 16.89 28.68 4.28
N LYS A 399 16.37 27.93 3.31
CA LYS A 399 14.96 27.52 3.24
C LYS A 399 14.82 26.02 3.14
N VAL A 400 13.71 25.51 3.66
CA VAL A 400 13.32 24.11 3.51
C VAL A 400 11.88 24.04 3.03
N LEU A 401 11.63 23.16 2.08
CA LEU A 401 10.33 22.98 1.46
C LEU A 401 10.17 21.49 1.19
N GLN A 402 8.98 20.95 1.44
CA GLN A 402 8.62 19.62 1.02
C GLN A 402 8.26 19.66 -0.47
N ASN A 403 8.94 18.87 -1.31
CA ASN A 403 8.74 18.92 -2.77
C ASN A 403 9.01 20.32 -3.36
N ALA A 404 10.18 20.85 -3.05
CA ALA A 404 10.62 22.22 -3.34
C ALA A 404 10.47 22.62 -4.83
N LYS A 405 10.54 21.64 -5.75
CA LYS A 405 10.37 21.83 -7.20
C LYS A 405 9.05 22.48 -7.55
N PHE A 406 7.97 22.07 -6.87
CA PHE A 406 6.63 22.60 -7.10
C PHE A 406 6.57 24.08 -6.72
N ASP A 407 6.93 24.42 -5.48
CA ASP A 407 6.92 25.80 -4.99
C ASP A 407 7.86 26.70 -5.79
N ARG A 408 9.04 26.18 -6.17
CA ARG A 408 9.98 26.90 -7.04
C ARG A 408 9.32 27.32 -8.35
N LEU A 409 8.62 26.41 -9.02
CA LEU A 409 7.91 26.71 -10.26
C LEU A 409 6.76 27.70 -10.04
N VAL A 410 6.00 27.54 -8.95
CA VAL A 410 4.94 28.48 -8.57
C VAL A 410 5.50 29.89 -8.39
N PHE A 411 6.56 30.05 -7.58
CA PHE A 411 7.23 31.34 -7.38
C PHE A 411 7.79 31.91 -8.69
N TRP A 412 8.37 31.06 -9.55
CA TRP A 412 8.92 31.51 -10.82
C TRP A 412 7.83 32.12 -11.72
N HIS A 413 6.65 31.49 -11.78
CA HIS A 413 5.50 32.05 -12.51
C HIS A 413 4.95 33.34 -11.92
N GLN A 414 5.21 33.62 -10.63
CA GLN A 414 4.93 34.90 -9.98
C GLN A 414 6.10 35.90 -10.05
N GLY A 415 7.14 35.61 -10.83
CA GLY A 415 8.30 36.48 -11.02
C GLY A 415 9.27 36.52 -9.84
N VAL A 416 9.34 35.44 -9.04
CA VAL A 416 10.28 35.26 -7.94
C VAL A 416 11.18 34.06 -8.22
N ASN A 417 12.49 34.27 -8.25
CA ASN A 417 13.46 33.18 -8.42
C ASN A 417 13.89 32.62 -7.06
N LEU A 418 13.15 31.64 -6.54
CA LEU A 418 13.43 31.02 -5.24
C LEU A 418 14.86 30.45 -5.17
N ARG A 419 15.64 30.84 -4.17
CA ARG A 419 17.03 30.37 -3.96
C ARG A 419 17.31 30.06 -2.50
N GLY A 420 18.41 29.36 -2.23
CA GLY A 420 18.82 29.03 -0.87
C GLY A 420 18.02 27.89 -0.25
N ILE A 421 17.46 26.99 -1.06
CA ILE A 421 16.84 25.77 -0.57
C ILE A 421 17.97 24.83 -0.12
N VAL A 422 18.03 24.52 1.16
CA VAL A 422 19.10 23.73 1.77
C VAL A 422 18.69 22.30 2.08
N PHE A 423 17.38 22.02 2.12
CA PHE A 423 16.86 20.69 2.42
C PHE A 423 15.44 20.51 1.86
N ASP A 424 15.18 19.34 1.28
CA ASP A 424 13.85 18.86 0.90
C ASP A 424 13.59 17.52 1.60
N PRO A 425 12.67 17.44 2.59
CA PRO A 425 12.39 16.22 3.32
C PRO A 425 11.89 15.07 2.44
N MET A 426 11.22 15.36 1.32
CA MET A 426 10.77 14.34 0.37
C MET A 426 11.97 13.62 -0.26
N LEU A 427 12.92 14.40 -0.80
CA LEU A 427 14.12 13.87 -1.45
C LEU A 427 15.03 13.18 -0.43
N ALA A 428 15.18 13.75 0.76
CA ALA A 428 15.95 13.16 1.85
C ALA A 428 15.40 11.79 2.26
N SER A 429 14.07 11.70 2.43
CA SER A 429 13.37 10.45 2.73
C SER A 429 13.50 9.43 1.59
N TYR A 430 13.46 9.87 0.34
CA TYR A 430 13.65 9.03 -0.84
C TYR A 430 15.05 8.42 -0.92
N VAL A 431 16.08 9.22 -0.65
CA VAL A 431 17.46 8.73 -0.60
C VAL A 431 17.66 7.66 0.49
N LEU A 432 16.97 7.80 1.63
CA LEU A 432 17.01 6.81 2.71
C LEU A 432 16.23 5.54 2.37
N HIS A 433 15.05 5.67 1.76
CA HIS A 433 14.06 4.60 1.62
C HIS A 433 13.27 4.68 0.30
N PRO A 434 13.90 4.45 -0.87
CA PRO A 434 13.29 4.70 -2.18
C PRO A 434 12.06 3.84 -2.50
N GLU A 435 11.80 2.79 -1.73
CA GLU A 435 10.62 1.92 -1.86
C GLU A 435 9.36 2.44 -1.15
N ARG A 436 9.46 3.53 -0.38
CA ARG A 436 8.38 4.04 0.48
C ARG A 436 7.61 5.19 -0.17
N ASN A 437 6.53 5.59 0.49
CA ASN A 437 5.86 6.85 0.19
C ASN A 437 6.58 8.00 0.92
N HIS A 438 6.73 9.12 0.21
CA HIS A 438 7.50 10.30 0.61
C HIS A 438 6.64 11.56 0.73
N ASN A 439 5.31 11.46 0.62
CA ASN A 439 4.43 12.60 0.86
C ASN A 439 4.46 13.06 2.34
N LEU A 440 4.12 14.32 2.59
CA LEU A 440 4.26 14.94 3.91
C LEU A 440 3.44 14.21 4.99
N GLY A 441 2.21 13.81 4.65
CA GLY A 441 1.32 13.04 5.53
C GLY A 441 1.95 11.75 6.05
N GLU A 442 2.52 10.94 5.15
CA GLU A 442 3.18 9.68 5.52
C GLU A 442 4.50 9.89 6.26
N LEU A 443 5.22 10.99 6.00
CA LEU A 443 6.40 11.37 6.79
C LEU A 443 5.98 11.78 8.20
N ALA A 444 4.98 12.65 8.35
CA ALA A 444 4.46 13.07 9.65
C ALA A 444 4.02 11.86 10.49
N ARG A 445 3.28 10.93 9.89
CA ARG A 445 2.86 9.68 10.55
C ARG A 445 4.05 8.82 10.98
N ARG A 446 5.12 8.80 10.19
CA ARG A 446 6.29 7.97 10.49
C ARG A 446 7.11 8.51 11.66
N TYR A 447 7.28 9.83 11.74
CA TYR A 447 8.16 10.46 12.72
C TYR A 447 7.42 10.98 13.96
N TYR A 448 6.12 11.30 13.85
CA TYR A 448 5.38 12.08 14.85
C TYR A 448 4.02 11.51 15.23
N LEU A 449 3.68 10.27 14.88
CA LEU A 449 2.42 9.65 15.33
C LEU A 449 2.58 9.12 16.77
N PRO A 450 1.61 9.39 17.67
CA PRO A 450 0.28 9.98 17.45
C PRO A 450 0.17 11.50 17.67
N GLU A 451 1.27 12.23 17.78
CA GLU A 451 1.31 13.65 18.23
C GLU A 451 0.81 14.66 17.19
N ILE A 452 0.97 14.36 15.89
CA ILE A 452 0.61 15.25 14.77
C ILE A 452 -0.26 14.50 13.76
N GLU A 453 -1.46 14.99 13.51
CA GLU A 453 -2.36 14.52 12.44
C GLU A 453 -2.50 15.60 11.36
N LEU A 454 -2.03 15.29 10.15
CA LEU A 454 -2.19 16.16 8.99
C LEU A 454 -3.52 15.89 8.30
N LYS A 455 -4.25 16.97 7.99
CA LYS A 455 -5.38 16.91 7.07
C LYS A 455 -4.86 16.71 5.65
N SER A 456 -5.52 15.88 4.86
CA SER A 456 -5.27 15.83 3.43
C SER A 456 -6.07 16.93 2.72
N TYR A 457 -5.66 17.29 1.50
CA TYR A 457 -6.42 18.22 0.65
C TYR A 457 -7.90 17.81 0.48
N LYS A 458 -8.21 16.51 0.54
CA LYS A 458 -9.60 16.01 0.45
C LYS A 458 -10.42 16.27 1.71
N ASP A 459 -9.76 16.48 2.85
CA ASP A 459 -10.40 16.74 4.14
C ASP A 459 -10.72 18.23 4.33
N LEU A 460 -10.31 19.08 3.38
CA LEU A 460 -10.60 20.53 3.38
C LEU A 460 -12.02 20.88 2.93
N GLU A 461 -12.88 19.87 2.68
CA GLU A 461 -14.29 20.03 2.30
C GLU A 461 -14.54 21.05 1.15
N ILE A 462 -13.58 21.16 0.22
CA ILE A 462 -13.65 22.14 -0.87
C ILE A 462 -14.87 21.84 -1.75
N PRO A 463 -15.70 22.86 -2.07
CA PRO A 463 -16.87 22.66 -2.92
C PRO A 463 -16.50 22.08 -4.29
N LYS A 464 -17.38 21.23 -4.83
CA LYS A 464 -17.10 20.51 -6.08
C LYS A 464 -16.93 21.48 -7.25
N GLY A 465 -15.71 21.56 -7.78
CA GLY A 465 -15.35 22.43 -8.90
C GLY A 465 -14.72 23.75 -8.48
N GLU A 466 -14.58 23.99 -7.19
CA GLU A 466 -13.85 25.13 -6.60
C GLU A 466 -12.43 24.71 -6.18
N THR A 467 -11.64 25.67 -5.72
CA THR A 467 -10.24 25.53 -5.34
C THR A 467 -10.03 25.91 -3.87
N ILE A 468 -8.79 25.84 -3.40
CA ILE A 468 -8.47 26.30 -2.04
C ILE A 468 -8.66 27.82 -1.87
N ALA A 469 -8.73 28.59 -2.96
CA ALA A 469 -8.98 30.03 -2.92
C ALA A 469 -10.37 30.40 -2.37
N GLU A 470 -11.32 29.49 -2.46
CA GLU A 470 -12.70 29.68 -1.99
C GLU A 470 -12.90 29.40 -0.50
N LEU A 471 -11.93 28.75 0.15
CA LEU A 471 -11.94 28.55 1.59
C LEU A 471 -11.65 29.87 2.33
N ASP A 472 -12.11 29.93 3.58
CA ASP A 472 -11.76 31.02 4.48
C ASP A 472 -10.25 31.01 4.78
N ILE A 473 -9.74 32.21 5.10
CA ILE A 473 -8.31 32.43 5.32
C ILE A 473 -7.84 31.63 6.53
N GLU A 474 -8.64 31.53 7.59
CA GLU A 474 -8.31 30.82 8.82
C GLU A 474 -8.13 29.32 8.58
N THR A 475 -9.03 28.69 7.83
CA THR A 475 -8.95 27.27 7.46
C THR A 475 -7.70 27.00 6.62
N THR A 476 -7.45 27.83 5.61
CA THR A 476 -6.28 27.68 4.74
C THR A 476 -4.98 27.96 5.48
N ALA A 477 -4.97 28.96 6.36
CA ALA A 477 -3.84 29.27 7.22
C ALA A 477 -3.52 28.08 8.12
N ALA A 478 -4.52 27.46 8.75
CA ALA A 478 -4.31 26.29 9.62
C ALA A 478 -3.76 25.08 8.85
N TYR A 479 -4.20 24.88 7.61
CA TYR A 479 -3.70 23.81 6.74
C TYR A 479 -2.25 24.07 6.31
N CYS A 480 -1.99 25.17 5.61
CA CYS A 480 -0.66 25.54 5.10
C CYS A 480 0.34 25.76 6.25
N GLY A 481 -0.11 26.33 7.35
CA GLY A 481 0.69 26.51 8.55
C GLY A 481 1.11 25.20 9.20
N MET A 482 0.24 24.18 9.18
CA MET A 482 0.60 22.84 9.64
C MET A 482 1.60 22.18 8.68
N ASP A 483 1.42 22.31 7.37
CA ASP A 483 2.36 21.76 6.38
C ASP A 483 3.76 22.37 6.52
N ALA A 484 3.85 23.70 6.69
CA ALA A 484 5.11 24.39 6.98
C ALA A 484 5.71 23.97 8.34
N TYR A 485 4.89 23.84 9.38
CA TYR A 485 5.33 23.43 10.71
C TYR A 485 5.90 22.00 10.73
N VAL A 486 5.19 21.06 10.12
CA VAL A 486 5.65 19.67 10.02
C VAL A 486 6.90 19.58 9.17
N THR A 487 6.97 20.31 8.05
CA THR A 487 8.18 20.41 7.23
C THR A 487 9.37 20.87 8.07
N PHE A 488 9.21 21.93 8.88
CA PHE A 488 10.25 22.43 9.78
C PHE A 488 10.69 21.36 10.79
N ARG A 489 9.73 20.70 11.45
CA ARG A 489 9.98 19.66 12.46
C ARG A 489 10.68 18.43 11.84
N LEU A 490 10.34 18.03 10.62
CA LEU A 490 10.92 16.83 9.99
C LEU A 490 12.41 16.96 9.66
N VAL A 491 12.90 18.18 9.39
CA VAL A 491 14.28 18.41 8.96
C VAL A 491 15.32 17.85 9.93
N PRO A 492 15.35 18.21 11.24
CA PRO A 492 16.37 17.70 12.16
C PRO A 492 16.37 16.18 12.28
N GLU A 493 15.20 15.54 12.29
CA GLU A 493 15.05 14.08 12.40
C GLU A 493 15.63 13.35 11.18
N ILE A 494 15.20 13.75 9.98
CA ILE A 494 15.66 13.11 8.74
C ILE A 494 17.13 13.43 8.47
N GLN A 495 17.58 14.64 8.83
CA GLN A 495 18.98 15.02 8.73
C GLN A 495 19.87 14.19 9.67
N ALA A 496 19.40 13.88 10.88
CA ALA A 496 20.11 12.97 11.79
C ALA A 496 20.23 11.56 11.19
N GLU A 497 19.15 11.02 10.60
CA GLU A 497 19.18 9.72 9.92
C GLU A 497 20.12 9.70 8.69
N LEU A 498 20.10 10.75 7.87
CA LEU A 498 21.04 10.89 6.74
C LEU A 498 22.49 10.94 7.21
N ALA A 499 22.77 11.65 8.31
CA ALA A 499 24.12 11.80 8.85
C ALA A 499 24.72 10.47 9.32
N GLU A 500 23.89 9.48 9.72
CA GLU A 500 24.36 8.13 10.06
C GLU A 500 24.95 7.38 8.85
N ILE A 501 24.62 7.78 7.61
CA ILE A 501 25.05 7.12 6.39
C ILE A 501 25.73 8.13 5.45
N PRO A 502 27.04 8.42 5.62
CA PRO A 502 27.74 9.48 4.90
C PRO A 502 27.65 9.39 3.37
N ALA A 503 27.59 8.19 2.81
CA ALA A 503 27.45 7.99 1.37
C ALA A 503 26.10 8.48 0.84
N LEU A 504 25.02 8.25 1.60
CA LEU A 504 23.67 8.73 1.25
C LEU A 504 23.53 10.22 1.49
N HIS A 505 24.11 10.75 2.57
CA HIS A 505 24.17 12.18 2.80
C HIS A 505 24.86 12.91 1.64
N LYS A 506 25.98 12.37 1.16
CA LYS A 506 26.68 12.90 -0.01
C LYS A 506 25.85 12.80 -1.29
N LEU A 507 25.15 11.68 -1.53
CA LEU A 507 24.25 11.54 -2.68
C LEU A 507 23.13 12.60 -2.66
N PHE A 508 22.52 12.80 -1.49
CA PHE A 508 21.49 13.82 -1.29
C PHE A 508 22.02 15.24 -1.58
N GLN A 509 23.18 15.60 -1.02
CA GLN A 509 23.75 16.94 -1.17
C GLN A 509 24.34 17.23 -2.55
N ASP A 510 25.07 16.27 -3.14
CA ASP A 510 25.84 16.49 -4.37
C ASP A 510 25.01 16.20 -5.63
N VAL A 511 23.91 15.43 -5.52
CA VAL A 511 23.11 14.98 -6.67
C VAL A 511 21.65 15.41 -6.56
N GLU A 512 20.91 14.95 -5.55
CA GLU A 512 19.44 15.16 -5.52
C GLU A 512 19.05 16.62 -5.33
N MET A 513 19.68 17.32 -4.37
CA MET A 513 19.39 18.73 -4.09
C MET A 513 19.75 19.67 -5.26
N PRO A 514 20.94 19.56 -5.92
CA PRO A 514 21.24 20.38 -7.09
C PRO A 514 20.34 20.07 -8.29
N LEU A 515 19.97 18.79 -8.49
CA LEU A 515 19.17 18.34 -9.62
C LEU A 515 17.75 18.92 -9.60
N GLU A 516 17.15 19.10 -8.42
CA GLU A 516 15.82 19.70 -8.24
C GLU A 516 15.66 21.01 -9.03
N SER A 517 16.61 21.94 -8.86
CA SER A 517 16.57 23.24 -9.53
C SER A 517 16.71 23.15 -11.05
N VAL A 518 17.49 22.18 -11.54
CA VAL A 518 17.69 21.93 -12.98
C VAL A 518 16.41 21.37 -13.59
N LEU A 519 15.75 20.42 -12.91
CA LEU A 519 14.48 19.86 -13.36
C LEU A 519 13.40 20.92 -13.40
N ALA A 520 13.28 21.76 -12.37
CA ALA A 520 12.36 22.89 -12.39
C ALA A 520 12.61 23.81 -13.59
N GLU A 521 13.86 24.13 -13.92
CA GLU A 521 14.17 24.94 -15.10
C GLU A 521 13.77 24.23 -16.41
N MET A 522 14.04 22.92 -16.54
CA MET A 522 13.62 22.13 -17.70
C MET A 522 12.10 22.11 -17.87
N GLU A 523 11.36 21.95 -16.78
CA GLU A 523 9.90 21.97 -16.75
C GLU A 523 9.32 23.34 -17.05
N TYR A 524 9.96 24.40 -16.57
CA TYR A 524 9.56 25.78 -16.87
C TYR A 524 9.71 26.10 -18.36
N TRP A 525 10.85 25.72 -18.96
CA TRP A 525 11.08 25.97 -20.38
C TRP A 525 10.24 25.07 -21.26
N GLY A 526 10.04 23.79 -20.92
CA GLY A 526 9.31 22.82 -21.73
C GLY A 526 9.97 22.55 -23.10
N ILE A 527 9.24 21.90 -24.02
CA ILE A 527 9.73 21.56 -25.37
C ILE A 527 8.76 22.00 -26.45
N ARG A 528 9.24 22.74 -27.46
CA ARG A 528 8.43 23.11 -28.63
C ARG A 528 8.29 21.90 -29.56
N ILE A 529 7.08 21.66 -30.05
CA ILE A 529 6.81 20.63 -31.05
C ILE A 529 6.21 21.23 -32.34
N ASP A 530 6.43 20.55 -33.46
CA ASP A 530 5.80 20.88 -34.74
C ASP A 530 4.49 20.11 -34.88
N THR A 531 3.38 20.77 -34.56
CA THR A 531 2.04 20.19 -34.60
C THR A 531 1.59 19.88 -36.03
N GLY A 532 2.03 20.67 -37.02
CA GLY A 532 1.72 20.44 -38.44
C GLY A 532 2.38 19.17 -38.97
N TYR A 533 3.65 18.93 -38.60
CA TYR A 533 4.32 17.68 -38.91
C TYR A 533 3.63 16.48 -38.25
N LEU A 534 3.22 16.58 -36.98
CA LEU A 534 2.52 15.49 -36.28
C LEU A 534 1.16 15.18 -36.91
N GLU A 535 0.41 16.19 -37.36
CA GLU A 535 -0.85 15.97 -38.07
C GLU A 535 -0.63 15.22 -39.39
N ALA A 536 0.36 15.64 -40.19
CA ALA A 536 0.73 14.93 -41.42
C ALA A 536 1.21 13.49 -41.14
N LEU A 537 2.00 13.28 -40.08
CA LEU A 537 2.45 11.96 -39.66
C LEU A 537 1.27 11.09 -39.18
N SER A 538 0.26 11.68 -38.51
CA SER A 538 -0.94 10.98 -38.08
C SER A 538 -1.71 10.41 -39.27
N GLN A 539 -1.89 11.22 -40.32
CA GLN A 539 -2.54 10.80 -41.56
C GLN A 539 -1.76 9.68 -42.26
N GLN A 540 -0.43 9.79 -42.36
CA GLN A 540 0.42 8.74 -42.93
C GLN A 540 0.36 7.43 -42.14
N LEU A 541 0.33 7.50 -40.81
CA LEU A 541 0.20 6.32 -39.96
C LEU A 541 -1.17 5.68 -40.09
N GLU A 542 -2.23 6.47 -40.22
CA GLU A 542 -3.59 5.99 -40.45
C GLU A 542 -3.68 5.17 -41.75
N GLU A 543 -3.14 5.71 -42.86
CA GLU A 543 -3.10 5.00 -44.14
C GLU A 543 -2.32 3.68 -44.05
N LYS A 544 -1.16 3.69 -43.38
CA LYS A 544 -0.35 2.47 -43.15
C LYS A 544 -1.09 1.44 -42.30
N LEU A 545 -1.73 1.88 -41.21
CA LEU A 545 -2.49 1.00 -40.32
C LEU A 545 -3.64 0.31 -41.06
N GLN A 546 -4.37 1.05 -41.92
CA GLN A 546 -5.42 0.47 -42.76
C GLN A 546 -4.86 -0.54 -43.76
N GLY A 547 -3.69 -0.28 -44.36
CA GLY A 547 -3.02 -1.23 -45.25
C GLY A 547 -2.59 -2.53 -44.54
N ILE A 548 -2.04 -2.41 -43.33
CA ILE A 548 -1.65 -3.57 -42.50
C ILE A 548 -2.88 -4.36 -42.07
N GLU A 549 -3.95 -3.67 -41.67
CA GLU A 549 -5.22 -4.30 -41.29
C GLU A 549 -5.83 -5.11 -42.44
N GLN A 550 -5.87 -4.54 -43.65
CA GLN A 550 -6.32 -5.27 -44.84
C GLN A 550 -5.46 -6.50 -45.14
N THR A 551 -4.14 -6.37 -44.99
CA THR A 551 -3.20 -7.49 -45.16
C THR A 551 -3.45 -8.59 -44.13
N ALA A 552 -3.67 -8.22 -42.86
CA ALA A 552 -3.98 -9.16 -41.79
C ALA A 552 -5.31 -9.90 -42.03
N PHE A 553 -6.34 -9.21 -42.54
CA PHE A 553 -7.63 -9.84 -42.90
C PHE A 553 -7.49 -10.84 -44.04
N GLN A 554 -6.71 -10.52 -45.06
CA GLN A 554 -6.45 -11.44 -46.18
C GLN A 554 -5.71 -12.70 -45.71
N GLN A 555 -4.74 -12.54 -44.81
CA GLN A 555 -3.95 -13.66 -44.29
C GLN A 555 -4.72 -14.51 -43.26
N ALA A 556 -5.62 -13.91 -42.48
CA ALA A 556 -6.44 -14.62 -41.49
C ALA A 556 -7.70 -15.26 -42.11
N GLY A 557 -8.17 -14.76 -43.25
CA GLY A 557 -9.39 -15.23 -43.91
C GLY A 557 -10.69 -14.71 -43.31
N GLU A 558 -10.62 -13.93 -42.22
CA GLU A 558 -11.76 -13.28 -41.59
C GLU A 558 -11.41 -11.86 -41.11
N LYS A 559 -12.45 -11.06 -40.82
CA LYS A 559 -12.29 -9.73 -40.23
C LYS A 559 -12.29 -9.83 -38.70
N PHE A 560 -11.32 -9.20 -38.07
CA PHE A 560 -11.18 -9.16 -36.61
C PHE A 560 -10.58 -7.82 -36.17
N ASN A 561 -10.58 -7.51 -34.88
CA ASN A 561 -9.96 -6.30 -34.36
C ASN A 561 -8.52 -6.59 -33.89
N LEU A 562 -7.52 -6.05 -34.60
CA LEU A 562 -6.09 -6.23 -34.29
C LEU A 562 -5.68 -5.63 -32.93
N GLY A 563 -6.44 -4.65 -32.44
CA GLY A 563 -6.27 -4.04 -31.12
C GLY A 563 -6.89 -4.84 -29.97
N SER A 564 -7.78 -5.82 -30.24
CA SER A 564 -8.49 -6.59 -29.21
C SER A 564 -7.72 -7.86 -28.81
N PRO A 565 -7.16 -7.93 -27.58
CA PRO A 565 -6.40 -9.11 -27.15
C PRO A 565 -7.23 -10.40 -27.13
N LYS A 566 -8.55 -10.27 -26.87
CA LYS A 566 -9.48 -11.41 -26.81
C LYS A 566 -9.73 -12.00 -28.20
N GLN A 567 -10.06 -11.16 -29.18
CA GLN A 567 -10.29 -11.62 -30.55
C GLN A 567 -9.01 -12.19 -31.16
N LEU A 568 -7.88 -11.52 -30.91
CA LEU A 568 -6.59 -11.99 -31.37
C LEU A 568 -6.18 -13.33 -30.73
N SER A 569 -6.44 -13.52 -29.43
CA SER A 569 -6.19 -14.81 -28.77
C SER A 569 -7.05 -15.93 -29.34
N GLU A 570 -8.31 -15.66 -29.69
CA GLU A 570 -9.21 -16.65 -30.29
C GLU A 570 -8.69 -17.06 -31.68
N LEU A 571 -8.35 -16.08 -32.51
CA LEU A 571 -7.81 -16.29 -33.85
C LEU A 571 -6.50 -17.08 -33.82
N LEU A 572 -5.50 -16.62 -33.05
CA LEU A 572 -4.16 -17.20 -33.06
C LEU A 572 -4.12 -18.62 -32.50
N PHE A 573 -4.83 -18.92 -31.40
CA PHE A 573 -4.66 -20.18 -30.69
C PHE A 573 -5.82 -21.17 -30.86
N ASN A 574 -7.02 -20.72 -31.25
CA ASN A 574 -8.16 -21.61 -31.47
C ASN A 574 -8.45 -21.86 -32.94
N GLN A 575 -8.32 -20.84 -33.81
CA GLN A 575 -8.57 -21.01 -35.24
C GLN A 575 -7.30 -21.42 -36.01
N LEU A 576 -6.21 -20.67 -35.83
CA LEU A 576 -4.92 -20.92 -36.51
C LEU A 576 -4.05 -21.98 -35.81
N ASP A 577 -4.48 -22.45 -34.64
CA ASP A 577 -3.84 -23.50 -33.83
C ASP A 577 -2.32 -23.31 -33.62
N LEU A 578 -1.89 -22.05 -33.39
CA LEU A 578 -0.47 -21.75 -33.13
C LEU A 578 0.01 -22.31 -31.79
N ASP A 579 1.32 -22.50 -31.64
CA ASP A 579 1.92 -23.18 -30.49
C ASP A 579 1.61 -22.46 -29.16
N ARG A 580 0.69 -23.05 -28.41
CA ARG A 580 0.23 -22.57 -27.09
C ARG A 580 1.34 -22.59 -26.05
N ARG A 581 2.42 -23.37 -26.23
CA ARG A 581 3.58 -23.41 -25.31
C ARG A 581 4.38 -22.12 -25.33
N LYS A 582 4.30 -21.35 -26.42
CA LYS A 582 4.96 -20.05 -26.57
C LYS A 582 4.19 -18.91 -25.88
N SER A 583 2.97 -19.17 -25.38
CA SER A 583 2.12 -18.19 -24.71
C SER A 583 1.73 -18.63 -23.30
N ARG A 584 1.35 -17.67 -22.45
CA ARG A 584 0.84 -17.89 -21.09
C ARG A 584 -0.67 -17.70 -21.06
N LYS A 585 -1.39 -18.59 -20.37
CA LYS A 585 -2.84 -18.44 -20.15
C LYS A 585 -3.15 -17.25 -19.22
N THR A 586 -4.09 -16.41 -19.62
CA THR A 586 -4.61 -15.25 -18.90
C THR A 586 -6.12 -15.37 -18.71
N LYS A 587 -6.75 -14.45 -17.96
CA LYS A 587 -8.20 -14.44 -17.72
C LYS A 587 -9.02 -14.28 -19.02
N THR A 588 -8.43 -13.71 -20.08
CA THR A 588 -9.11 -13.40 -21.36
C THR A 588 -8.75 -14.36 -22.49
N GLY A 589 -7.94 -15.40 -22.24
CA GLY A 589 -7.45 -16.31 -23.27
C GLY A 589 -5.95 -16.61 -23.08
N TYR A 590 -5.22 -16.78 -24.16
CA TYR A 590 -3.76 -16.80 -24.15
C TYR A 590 -3.21 -15.38 -24.25
N SER A 591 -2.04 -15.14 -23.68
CA SER A 591 -1.39 -13.82 -23.76
C SER A 591 -1.11 -13.50 -25.23
N THR A 592 -1.38 -12.27 -25.60
CA THR A 592 -0.96 -11.71 -26.89
C THR A 592 -0.05 -10.51 -26.67
N ASP A 593 0.66 -10.43 -25.55
CA ASP A 593 1.63 -9.36 -25.32
C ASP A 593 2.78 -9.37 -26.35
N HIS A 594 3.54 -8.28 -26.40
CA HIS A 594 4.62 -8.12 -27.37
C HIS A 594 5.66 -9.26 -27.28
N ALA A 595 6.05 -9.67 -26.07
CA ALA A 595 7.01 -10.76 -25.85
C ALA A 595 6.50 -12.11 -26.35
N THR A 596 5.19 -12.37 -26.22
CA THR A 596 4.55 -13.59 -26.72
C THR A 596 4.46 -13.58 -28.24
N LEU A 597 4.04 -12.45 -28.83
CA LEU A 597 3.96 -12.32 -30.28
C LEU A 597 5.34 -12.42 -30.96
N GLU A 598 6.40 -11.90 -30.34
CA GLU A 598 7.78 -12.07 -30.82
C GLU A 598 8.22 -13.55 -30.83
N LYS A 599 7.81 -14.36 -29.85
CA LYS A 599 8.10 -15.81 -29.84
C LYS A 599 7.35 -16.58 -30.95
N LEU A 600 6.18 -16.08 -31.33
CA LEU A 600 5.32 -16.63 -32.38
C LEU A 600 5.70 -16.14 -33.78
N ARG A 601 6.72 -15.27 -33.88
CA ARG A 601 7.18 -14.75 -35.16
C ARG A 601 7.65 -15.90 -36.06
N GLY A 602 7.22 -15.87 -37.32
CA GLY A 602 7.52 -16.92 -38.30
C GLY A 602 6.57 -18.13 -38.27
N ASP A 603 5.72 -18.28 -37.24
CA ASP A 603 4.72 -19.35 -37.22
C ASP A 603 3.54 -19.05 -38.16
N HIS A 604 3.17 -17.78 -38.32
CA HIS A 604 2.13 -17.35 -39.27
C HIS A 604 2.30 -15.88 -39.70
N PRO A 605 2.08 -15.52 -40.99
CA PRO A 605 2.22 -14.14 -41.49
C PRO A 605 1.38 -13.09 -40.74
N VAL A 606 0.21 -13.47 -40.21
CA VAL A 606 -0.67 -12.58 -39.42
C VAL A 606 0.04 -12.05 -38.17
N VAL A 607 0.96 -12.81 -37.58
CA VAL A 607 1.67 -12.40 -36.36
C VAL A 607 2.55 -11.18 -36.64
N ASP A 608 3.26 -11.16 -37.78
CA ASP A 608 4.10 -10.04 -38.18
C ASP A 608 3.27 -8.78 -38.45
N ALA A 609 2.15 -8.92 -39.18
CA ALA A 609 1.23 -7.81 -39.43
C ALA A 609 0.66 -7.23 -38.12
N VAL A 610 0.33 -8.08 -37.14
CA VAL A 610 -0.21 -7.64 -35.85
C VAL A 610 0.84 -6.95 -34.99
N LEU A 611 2.09 -7.45 -34.98
CA LEU A 611 3.21 -6.80 -34.30
C LEU A 611 3.46 -5.41 -34.86
N GLU A 612 3.51 -5.28 -36.19
CA GLU A 612 3.70 -4.00 -36.85
C GLU A 612 2.53 -3.04 -36.57
N TYR A 613 1.29 -3.52 -36.73
CA TYR A 613 0.08 -2.76 -36.44
C TYR A 613 0.11 -2.19 -35.01
N ARG A 614 0.41 -3.03 -34.00
CA ARG A 614 0.39 -2.58 -32.60
C ARG A 614 1.49 -1.57 -32.29
N THR A 615 2.66 -1.72 -32.88
CA THR A 615 3.76 -0.76 -32.74
C THR A 615 3.36 0.59 -33.31
N LEU A 616 2.82 0.63 -34.53
CA LEU A 616 2.40 1.88 -35.19
C LEU A 616 1.15 2.49 -34.52
N ALA A 617 0.18 1.67 -34.11
CA ALA A 617 -1.02 2.13 -33.44
C ALA A 617 -0.70 2.74 -32.06
N LYS A 618 0.25 2.14 -31.31
CA LYS A 618 0.75 2.72 -30.06
C LYS A 618 1.51 4.03 -30.32
N LEU A 619 2.40 4.07 -31.32
CA LEU A 619 3.12 5.28 -31.70
C LEU A 619 2.15 6.42 -32.04
N LYS A 620 1.12 6.12 -32.85
CA LYS A 620 0.08 7.05 -33.26
C LYS A 620 -0.71 7.55 -32.04
N SER A 621 -1.34 6.65 -31.29
CA SER A 621 -2.22 7.02 -30.17
C SER A 621 -1.49 7.67 -29.00
N THR A 622 -0.28 7.19 -28.64
CA THR A 622 0.41 7.64 -27.43
C THR A 622 1.20 8.92 -27.65
N TYR A 623 1.72 9.13 -28.86
CA TYR A 623 2.59 10.28 -29.16
C TYR A 623 1.99 11.19 -30.22
N VAL A 624 1.72 10.68 -31.42
CA VAL A 624 1.39 11.53 -32.57
C VAL A 624 0.06 12.26 -32.38
N ASP A 625 -0.96 11.57 -31.86
CA ASP A 625 -2.30 12.14 -31.66
C ASP A 625 -2.43 12.82 -30.28
N ALA A 626 -1.71 12.33 -29.26
CA ALA A 626 -1.84 12.83 -27.90
C ALA A 626 -1.02 14.11 -27.65
N LEU A 627 0.22 14.20 -28.15
CA LEU A 627 1.11 15.33 -27.89
C LEU A 627 0.52 16.67 -28.37
N PRO A 628 -0.11 16.79 -29.57
CA PRO A 628 -0.75 18.03 -29.99
C PRO A 628 -1.84 18.52 -29.02
N GLY A 629 -2.58 17.61 -28.37
CA GLY A 629 -3.59 17.96 -27.37
C GLY A 629 -3.02 18.45 -26.03
N LEU A 630 -1.72 18.26 -25.79
CA LEU A 630 -1.01 18.70 -24.58
C LEU A 630 -0.22 20.00 -24.80
N VAL A 631 -0.21 20.52 -26.03
CA VAL A 631 0.50 21.76 -26.36
C VAL A 631 -0.21 22.94 -25.75
N ASP A 632 0.57 23.78 -25.07
CA ASP A 632 0.11 25.08 -24.62
C ASP A 632 -0.09 26.02 -25.82
N ALA A 633 -1.29 26.60 -25.93
CA ALA A 633 -1.69 27.39 -27.08
C ALA A 633 -0.82 28.65 -27.28
N GLU A 634 -0.37 29.27 -26.19
CA GLU A 634 0.39 30.52 -26.23
C GLU A 634 1.86 30.28 -26.60
N THR A 635 2.48 29.26 -26.01
CA THR A 635 3.92 29.01 -26.17
C THR A 635 4.25 28.00 -27.26
N GLN A 636 3.28 27.20 -27.69
CA GLN A 636 3.47 26.06 -28.60
C GLN A 636 4.45 25.02 -28.04
N ARG A 637 4.47 24.86 -26.72
CA ARG A 637 5.36 23.92 -26.01
C ARG A 637 4.58 22.92 -25.17
N ILE A 638 5.21 21.79 -24.90
CA ILE A 638 4.78 20.78 -23.95
C ILE A 638 5.64 20.88 -22.70
N TYR A 639 4.99 20.77 -21.55
CA TYR A 639 5.62 20.85 -20.24
C TYR A 639 5.45 19.48 -19.57
N THR A 640 6.55 18.75 -19.44
CA THR A 640 6.57 17.46 -18.74
C THR A 640 6.84 17.69 -17.26
N ASP A 641 6.59 16.68 -16.45
CA ASP A 641 6.84 16.68 -15.00
C ASP A 641 7.82 15.53 -14.69
N PHE A 642 9.04 15.87 -14.31
CA PHE A 642 10.11 14.94 -13.96
C PHE A 642 10.09 14.62 -12.47
N ASN A 643 9.92 13.36 -12.13
CA ASN A 643 9.70 12.95 -10.74
C ASN A 643 10.96 12.26 -10.17
N GLN A 644 11.65 12.91 -9.22
CA GLN A 644 12.84 12.33 -8.57
C GLN A 644 12.48 11.17 -7.63
N ALA A 645 11.43 11.32 -6.82
CA ALA A 645 11.13 10.43 -5.70
C ALA A 645 10.06 9.36 -6.02
N VAL A 646 10.18 8.66 -7.16
CA VAL A 646 9.19 7.64 -7.59
C VAL A 646 9.82 6.28 -7.87
N THR A 647 10.85 6.21 -8.71
CA THR A 647 11.39 4.90 -9.12
C THR A 647 12.33 4.36 -8.05
N THR A 648 12.29 3.07 -7.74
CA THR A 648 13.28 2.48 -6.81
C THR A 648 14.70 2.43 -7.38
N THR A 649 14.82 2.60 -8.70
CA THR A 649 16.10 2.54 -9.43
C THR A 649 16.88 3.86 -9.44
N GLY A 650 16.31 4.97 -8.94
CA GLY A 650 16.96 6.29 -9.00
C GLY A 650 16.88 6.98 -10.37
N ARG A 651 15.98 6.53 -11.25
CA ARG A 651 15.74 7.17 -12.55
C ARG A 651 14.56 8.15 -12.46
N LEU A 652 14.67 9.24 -13.21
CA LEU A 652 13.57 10.19 -13.46
C LEU A 652 12.43 9.58 -14.27
#